data_AF-A0A219AIY4-F1
#
_entry.id   AF-A0A219AIY4-F1
#
_cell.length_a   1.000
_cell.length_b   1.000
_cell.length_c   1.000
_cell.angle_alpha   90.00
_cell.angle_beta   90.00
_cell.angle_gamma   90.00
#
_symmetry.space_group_name_H-M   'P 1'
#
loop_
_entity.id
_entity.type
_entity.pdbx_description
1 polymer ?
#
loop_
_entity_poly.entity_id
_entity_poly.type
_entity_poly.pdbx_seq_one_letter_code
_entity_poly.pdbx_strand_id
1 'polypeptide(L)'
;MIKKQTKTYKKEDIYKILHPAVKKWFDKNFEDFTPAQKQAIPEIHKQNNVLISSPTGSGKTLTAFLSIISELTKLADKGKLEDKVYCIYISPLKALDNDIERNLDIPLTEIEKIAGKELGIRKAVRTGDTTQYQRQKMLKKPPHILITTPETLSILLVTPKFRLKLANVKYVIIDEIHSLAENKRGVHLSLSLERLQALVGGFTRIGLSATVSPLKDVARFLVGNEYGVERNCIIVDVNYLKELDLEVMCPVSDIVVADNEDTRLAMYDLVDDLIQEHETTLIFTNTRSGTESFVYNLKKMYPNHYNSNNLMAHHSSLSKEVRLRTEENLKQGNLRAVVSSTSLELGIDIGYIDLVILINSPKSVSRALQRIGRSGHKLHEKSKGRIIVTDRDDLVECSVIVKDAKEGKIDRIQIPQNSLDVLSQHIYGMAIENPWDIDYAFDVIKKSYCFRNLERDDYEEVLSYLAGEYVELEERYVYPKIWIDYDKNTFGKRGKLARMLYSTNIGTIPDRSGVLVKCNGEVVGKVEEDFYEKLKKGDTFVLGGTTYRFNYGRGMIINVSPASGPPTIPRWFSEQLPLSYDLALDIQRFRANMETKFQYSKTKEDVLEYINDYLYVDNFAANAIYEYFNEQYVYAIIPSYKKLLIEYYKGYGNRRFVVFHSLFGRRVNDALSRAIAYVVSRNYNVNVTISISDNGFYLSADEGKIGALESFEKLTSENFRNILIQSINKTEILSHRFRDCAGRSLMTLRHYKGHTKTTGRQQVRSKILLKYVQEMDQNFPILKEARRESIEEYMDVENALKVIKAVENKEMEIKTINTVIPTPFAFNLVSQGYLDVLNNNDKAQYVKRMHKAVLEKIKTKLKEEYYY
;
A
#
# COMPACT_ATOMS: atom_id res chain seq x y z
N MET A 1 -24.98 -10.36 10.67
CA MET A 1 -24.19 -11.62 10.55
C MET A 1 -23.59 -11.76 9.16
N ILE A 2 -22.26 -11.83 9.08
CA ILE A 2 -21.51 -12.02 7.85
C ILE A 2 -21.38 -13.52 7.57
N LYS A 3 -21.74 -13.96 6.36
CA LYS A 3 -21.76 -15.39 5.98
C LYS A 3 -21.13 -15.62 4.61
N LYS A 4 -20.45 -16.75 4.41
CA LYS A 4 -19.95 -17.17 3.10
C LYS A 4 -21.11 -17.79 2.30
N GLN A 5 -21.22 -17.41 1.02
CA GLN A 5 -22.15 -18.03 0.09
C GLN A 5 -21.57 -19.37 -0.36
N THR A 6 -22.36 -20.43 -0.24
CA THR A 6 -22.01 -21.77 -0.71
C THR A 6 -22.97 -22.26 -1.80
N LYS A 7 -24.13 -21.61 -1.95
CA LYS A 7 -25.12 -21.98 -2.95
C LYS A 7 -24.75 -21.40 -4.32
N THR A 8 -24.49 -22.29 -5.27
CA THR A 8 -24.38 -21.95 -6.70
C THR A 8 -25.75 -22.11 -7.36
N TYR A 9 -26.28 -21.03 -7.92
CA TYR A 9 -27.60 -21.04 -8.58
C TYR A 9 -27.48 -21.49 -10.04
N LYS A 10 -28.53 -22.14 -10.55
CA LYS A 10 -28.60 -22.56 -11.96
C LYS A 10 -28.98 -21.37 -12.86
N LYS A 11 -28.63 -21.46 -14.15
CA LYS A 11 -28.91 -20.42 -15.16
C LYS A 11 -30.40 -20.09 -15.20
N GLU A 12 -31.27 -21.10 -15.12
CA GLU A 12 -32.73 -20.94 -15.16
C GLU A 12 -33.27 -20.14 -13.97
N ASP A 13 -32.66 -20.30 -12.80
CA ASP A 13 -33.09 -19.57 -11.59
C ASP A 13 -32.71 -18.09 -11.66
N ILE A 14 -31.51 -17.79 -12.19
CA ILE A 14 -31.08 -16.41 -12.44
C ILE A 14 -31.95 -15.79 -13.54
N TYR A 15 -32.31 -16.58 -14.55
CA TYR A 15 -33.20 -16.11 -15.60
C TYR A 15 -34.59 -15.78 -15.06
N LYS A 16 -35.12 -16.42 -14.02
CA LYS A 16 -36.42 -16.00 -13.45
C LYS A 16 -36.41 -14.56 -12.90
N ILE A 17 -35.26 -14.06 -12.44
CA ILE A 17 -35.15 -12.74 -11.81
C ILE A 17 -34.74 -11.61 -12.78
N LEU A 18 -34.06 -11.92 -13.88
CA LEU A 18 -33.62 -10.92 -14.85
C LEU A 18 -34.76 -10.42 -15.75
N HIS A 19 -34.65 -9.19 -16.27
CA HIS A 19 -35.54 -8.66 -17.30
C HIS A 19 -35.37 -9.43 -18.62
N PRO A 20 -36.44 -9.73 -19.39
CA PRO A 20 -36.34 -10.51 -20.64
C PRO A 20 -35.30 -9.98 -21.66
N ALA A 21 -35.21 -8.66 -21.85
CA ALA A 21 -34.21 -8.06 -22.74
C ALA A 21 -32.77 -8.29 -22.25
N VAL A 22 -32.55 -8.28 -20.93
CA VAL A 22 -31.23 -8.53 -20.33
C VAL A 22 -30.83 -9.99 -20.46
N LYS A 23 -31.78 -10.93 -20.32
CA LYS A 23 -31.54 -12.37 -20.57
C LYS A 23 -31.10 -12.62 -22.01
N LYS A 24 -31.87 -12.10 -22.97
CA LYS A 24 -31.56 -12.20 -24.40
C LYS A 24 -30.20 -11.59 -24.74
N TRP A 25 -29.88 -10.44 -24.15
CA TRP A 25 -28.58 -9.82 -24.30
C TRP A 25 -27.45 -10.70 -23.75
N PHE A 26 -27.65 -11.30 -22.58
CA PHE A 26 -26.66 -12.18 -21.96
C PHE A 26 -26.41 -13.44 -22.80
N ASP A 27 -27.46 -14.15 -23.24
CA ASP A 27 -27.34 -15.36 -24.09
C ASP A 27 -26.66 -15.07 -25.44
N LYS A 28 -26.78 -13.85 -25.96
CA LYS A 28 -26.11 -13.45 -27.21
C LYS A 28 -24.61 -13.28 -27.04
N ASN A 29 -24.17 -12.84 -25.86
CA ASN A 29 -22.78 -12.43 -25.61
C ASN A 29 -21.97 -13.46 -24.80
N PHE A 30 -22.63 -14.33 -24.05
CA PHE A 30 -21.99 -15.28 -23.15
C PHE A 30 -22.71 -16.63 -23.17
N GLU A 31 -21.94 -17.72 -23.09
CA GLU A 31 -22.48 -19.08 -23.05
C GLU A 31 -23.22 -19.37 -21.74
N ASP A 32 -22.60 -19.04 -20.59
CA ASP A 32 -23.15 -19.26 -19.25
C ASP A 32 -22.61 -18.24 -18.24
N PHE A 33 -23.25 -18.18 -17.08
CA PHE A 33 -22.80 -17.37 -15.94
C PHE A 33 -21.53 -17.95 -15.30
N THR A 34 -20.59 -17.07 -14.96
CA THR A 34 -19.42 -17.45 -14.17
C THR A 34 -19.82 -17.88 -12.75
N PRO A 35 -18.98 -18.63 -12.02
CA PRO A 35 -19.29 -19.04 -10.64
C PRO A 35 -19.59 -17.85 -9.71
N ALA A 36 -18.85 -16.74 -9.86
CA ALA A 36 -19.11 -15.50 -9.13
C ALA A 36 -20.51 -14.95 -9.45
N GLN A 37 -20.87 -14.90 -10.72
CA GLN A 37 -22.19 -14.47 -11.19
C GLN A 37 -23.31 -15.35 -10.63
N LYS A 38 -23.14 -16.68 -10.69
CA LYS A 38 -24.11 -17.65 -10.18
C LYS A 38 -24.37 -17.49 -8.69
N GLN A 39 -23.37 -17.12 -7.90
CA GLN A 39 -23.50 -16.95 -6.45
C GLN A 39 -23.99 -15.55 -6.05
N ALA A 40 -23.57 -14.50 -6.76
CA ALA A 40 -23.80 -13.12 -6.36
C ALA A 40 -25.07 -12.49 -6.95
N ILE A 41 -25.42 -12.74 -8.22
CA ILE A 41 -26.55 -12.07 -8.90
C ILE A 41 -27.87 -12.24 -8.13
N PRO A 42 -28.24 -13.47 -7.66
CA PRO A 42 -29.46 -13.65 -6.89
C PRO A 42 -29.45 -12.93 -5.54
N GLU A 43 -28.29 -12.82 -4.89
CA GLU A 43 -28.17 -12.13 -3.59
C GLU A 43 -28.27 -10.60 -3.75
N ILE A 44 -27.65 -10.05 -4.81
CA ILE A 44 -27.80 -8.64 -5.17
C ILE A 44 -29.26 -8.31 -5.51
N HIS A 45 -29.95 -9.20 -6.24
CA HIS A 45 -31.35 -9.01 -6.58
C HIS A 45 -32.27 -8.99 -5.34
N LYS A 46 -31.95 -9.79 -4.31
CA LYS A 46 -32.62 -9.77 -3.00
C LYS A 46 -32.21 -8.57 -2.14
N GLN A 47 -31.37 -7.67 -2.65
CA GLN A 47 -30.86 -6.49 -1.94
C GLN A 47 -29.97 -6.80 -0.73
N ASN A 48 -29.40 -8.01 -0.64
CA ASN A 48 -28.40 -8.35 0.36
C ASN A 48 -27.08 -7.62 0.04
N ASN A 49 -26.37 -7.14 1.07
CA ASN A 49 -25.00 -6.66 0.87
C ASN A 49 -24.10 -7.83 0.47
N VAL A 50 -23.24 -7.63 -0.52
CA VAL A 50 -22.38 -8.70 -1.06
C VAL A 50 -20.94 -8.21 -1.16
N LEU A 51 -19.99 -9.00 -0.68
CA LEU A 51 -18.57 -8.87 -1.00
C LEU A 51 -18.20 -9.97 -1.99
N ILE A 52 -17.75 -9.60 -3.18
CA ILE A 52 -17.32 -10.52 -4.23
C ILE A 52 -15.80 -10.51 -4.30
N SER A 53 -15.19 -11.63 -3.92
CA SER A 53 -13.77 -11.92 -4.09
C SER A 53 -13.60 -12.92 -5.22
N SER A 54 -13.12 -12.46 -6.36
CA SER A 54 -12.88 -13.34 -7.49
C SER A 54 -11.72 -12.85 -8.35
N PRO A 55 -11.07 -13.72 -9.15
CA PRO A 55 -9.91 -13.33 -9.92
C PRO A 55 -10.22 -12.27 -11.00
N THR A 56 -9.20 -11.59 -11.51
CA THR A 56 -9.31 -10.77 -12.74
C THR A 56 -9.89 -11.60 -13.89
N GLY A 57 -10.64 -10.97 -14.80
CA GLY A 57 -11.27 -11.68 -15.92
C GLY A 57 -12.53 -12.50 -15.60
N SER A 58 -12.89 -12.69 -14.32
CA SER A 58 -14.08 -13.48 -13.92
C SER A 58 -15.44 -12.78 -14.08
N GLY A 59 -15.46 -11.60 -14.71
CA GLY A 59 -16.69 -10.81 -14.91
C GLY A 59 -17.23 -10.13 -13.64
N LYS A 60 -16.37 -9.78 -12.67
CA LYS A 60 -16.73 -9.08 -11.40
C LYS A 60 -17.64 -7.87 -11.62
N THR A 61 -17.21 -6.96 -12.49
CA THR A 61 -17.94 -5.73 -12.79
C THR A 61 -19.33 -6.02 -13.35
N LEU A 62 -19.43 -6.92 -14.34
CA LEU A 62 -20.72 -7.32 -14.90
C LEU A 62 -21.61 -7.98 -13.83
N THR A 63 -21.03 -8.76 -12.91
CA THR A 63 -21.74 -9.38 -11.79
C THR A 63 -22.44 -8.34 -10.92
N ALA A 64 -21.76 -7.24 -10.61
CA ALA A 64 -22.32 -6.14 -9.80
C ALA A 64 -23.44 -5.40 -10.55
N PHE A 65 -23.26 -5.18 -11.85
CA PHE A 65 -24.19 -4.37 -12.64
C PHE A 65 -25.39 -5.13 -13.19
N LEU A 66 -25.31 -6.44 -13.46
CA LEU A 66 -26.35 -7.13 -14.23
C LEU A 66 -27.73 -7.07 -13.55
N SER A 67 -27.79 -7.31 -12.23
CA SER A 67 -29.03 -7.14 -11.45
C SER A 67 -29.54 -5.71 -11.48
N ILE A 68 -28.63 -4.73 -11.38
CA ILE A 68 -28.97 -3.30 -11.37
C ILE A 68 -29.52 -2.85 -12.72
N ILE A 69 -28.85 -3.21 -13.82
CA ILE A 69 -29.30 -2.95 -15.18
C ILE A 69 -30.67 -3.57 -15.40
N SER A 70 -30.86 -4.83 -15.00
CA SER A 70 -32.17 -5.50 -15.07
C SER A 70 -33.27 -4.74 -14.32
N GLU A 71 -33.00 -4.26 -13.10
CA GLU A 71 -33.98 -3.44 -12.35
C GLU A 71 -34.24 -2.08 -13.00
N LEU A 72 -33.22 -1.39 -13.51
CA LEU A 72 -33.38 -0.13 -14.23
C LEU A 72 -34.17 -0.32 -15.53
N THR A 73 -33.93 -1.40 -16.27
CA THR A 73 -34.71 -1.77 -17.45
C THR A 73 -36.17 -2.03 -17.09
N LYS A 74 -36.46 -2.75 -15.99
CA LYS A 74 -37.85 -2.95 -15.51
C LYS A 74 -38.53 -1.62 -15.17
N LEU A 75 -37.81 -0.67 -14.56
CA LEU A 75 -38.35 0.66 -14.25
C LEU A 75 -38.61 1.47 -15.52
N ALA A 76 -37.68 1.46 -16.48
CA ALA A 76 -37.83 2.12 -17.77
C ALA A 76 -39.03 1.55 -18.53
N ASP A 77 -39.14 0.23 -18.58
CA ASP A 77 -40.19 -0.50 -19.29
C ASP A 77 -41.59 -0.12 -18.79
N LYS A 78 -41.72 0.08 -17.46
CA LYS A 78 -42.95 0.50 -16.77
C LYS A 78 -43.17 2.02 -16.74
N GLY A 79 -42.31 2.83 -17.35
CA GLY A 79 -42.39 4.30 -17.30
C GLY A 79 -42.15 4.88 -15.89
N LYS A 80 -41.46 4.15 -15.01
CA LYS A 80 -41.18 4.52 -13.60
C LYS A 80 -39.73 4.93 -13.37
N LEU A 81 -38.92 5.08 -14.42
CA LEU A 81 -37.53 5.49 -14.32
C LEU A 81 -37.41 7.01 -14.17
N GLU A 82 -37.45 7.47 -12.93
CA GLU A 82 -37.36 8.91 -12.59
C GLU A 82 -35.96 9.52 -12.74
N ASP A 83 -35.91 10.86 -12.84
CA ASP A 83 -34.69 11.68 -12.87
C ASP A 83 -34.00 11.80 -11.48
N LYS A 84 -33.46 10.67 -11.02
CA LYS A 84 -32.68 10.52 -9.78
C LYS A 84 -31.56 9.48 -9.92
N VAL A 85 -30.62 9.47 -8.96
CA VAL A 85 -29.53 8.49 -8.92
C VAL A 85 -30.00 7.22 -8.23
N TYR A 86 -29.87 6.07 -8.88
CA TYR A 86 -30.24 4.76 -8.32
C TYR A 86 -29.02 3.93 -7.90
N CYS A 87 -27.90 4.09 -8.58
CA CYS A 87 -26.66 3.37 -8.32
C CYS A 87 -25.50 4.36 -8.25
N ILE A 88 -24.63 4.20 -7.24
CA ILE A 88 -23.33 4.86 -7.18
C ILE A 88 -22.27 3.79 -7.36
N TYR A 89 -21.38 3.96 -8.34
CA TYR A 89 -20.17 3.17 -8.48
C TYR A 89 -18.99 4.02 -8.00
N ILE A 90 -18.18 3.46 -7.10
CA ILE A 90 -17.05 4.11 -6.47
C ILE A 90 -15.79 3.33 -6.82
N SER A 91 -14.82 4.02 -7.42
CA SER A 91 -13.51 3.44 -7.72
C SER A 91 -12.39 4.20 -7.01
N PRO A 92 -11.26 3.53 -6.70
CA PRO A 92 -10.08 4.18 -6.17
C PRO A 92 -9.39 5.09 -7.20
N LEU A 93 -9.54 4.85 -8.50
CA LEU A 93 -8.77 5.52 -9.55
C LEU A 93 -9.69 6.20 -10.58
N LYS A 94 -9.35 7.44 -10.93
CA LYS A 94 -10.06 8.17 -11.99
C LYS A 94 -9.97 7.50 -13.36
N ALA A 95 -8.90 6.75 -13.63
CA ALA A 95 -8.74 6.01 -14.90
C ALA A 95 -9.83 4.95 -15.03
N LEU A 96 -10.00 4.14 -13.97
CA LEU A 96 -11.01 3.10 -13.88
C LEU A 96 -12.45 3.67 -13.99
N ASP A 97 -12.71 4.89 -13.50
CA ASP A 97 -14.01 5.54 -13.67
C ASP A 97 -14.40 5.68 -15.16
N ASN A 98 -13.47 6.11 -16.02
CA ASN A 98 -13.75 6.30 -17.45
C ASN A 98 -13.88 4.97 -18.18
N ASP A 99 -13.09 3.97 -17.79
CA ASP A 99 -13.17 2.62 -18.36
C ASP A 99 -14.52 1.98 -18.09
N ILE A 100 -15.03 2.12 -16.86
CA ILE A 100 -16.33 1.60 -16.46
C ILE A 100 -17.47 2.30 -17.19
N GLU A 101 -17.38 3.61 -17.40
CA GLU A 101 -18.38 4.35 -18.18
C GLU A 101 -18.48 3.81 -19.61
N ARG A 102 -17.34 3.62 -20.28
CA ARG A 102 -17.25 3.04 -21.63
C ARG A 102 -17.75 1.59 -21.66
N ASN A 103 -17.37 0.78 -20.67
CA ASN A 103 -17.77 -0.63 -20.59
C ASN A 103 -19.27 -0.80 -20.34
N LEU A 104 -19.95 0.20 -19.76
CA LEU A 104 -21.40 0.20 -19.61
C LEU A 104 -22.16 0.67 -20.86
N ASP A 105 -21.52 1.37 -21.80
CA ASP A 105 -22.19 1.81 -23.04
C ASP A 105 -22.67 0.64 -23.89
N ILE A 106 -21.82 -0.39 -24.03
CA ILE A 106 -22.10 -1.59 -24.82
C ILE A 106 -23.37 -2.31 -24.32
N PRO A 107 -23.43 -2.80 -23.06
CA PRO A 107 -24.60 -3.53 -22.58
C PRO A 107 -25.87 -2.67 -22.64
N LEU A 108 -25.81 -1.39 -22.24
CA LEU A 108 -26.98 -0.53 -22.22
C LEU A 108 -27.56 -0.30 -23.63
N THR A 109 -26.70 -0.03 -24.61
CA THR A 109 -27.12 0.21 -26.00
C THR A 109 -27.70 -1.06 -26.63
N GLU A 110 -27.07 -2.21 -26.40
CA GLU A 110 -27.56 -3.47 -26.96
C GLU A 110 -28.86 -3.94 -26.32
N ILE A 111 -29.01 -3.80 -25.00
CA ILE A 111 -30.26 -4.11 -24.29
C ILE A 111 -31.41 -3.22 -24.79
N GLU A 112 -31.13 -1.93 -25.05
CA GLU A 112 -32.12 -1.00 -25.62
C GLU A 112 -32.59 -1.44 -27.02
N LYS A 113 -31.64 -1.83 -27.88
CA LYS A 113 -31.96 -2.40 -29.20
C LYS A 113 -32.80 -3.68 -29.09
N ILE A 114 -32.47 -4.58 -28.17
CA ILE A 114 -33.21 -5.82 -27.94
C ILE A 114 -34.61 -5.55 -27.37
N ALA A 115 -34.77 -4.51 -26.55
CA ALA A 115 -36.06 -4.10 -26.01
C ALA A 115 -36.96 -3.44 -27.06
N GLY A 116 -36.40 -2.98 -28.18
CA GLY A 116 -37.15 -2.36 -29.28
C GLY A 116 -37.72 -0.97 -28.95
N LYS A 117 -37.22 -0.32 -27.89
CA LYS A 117 -37.62 1.04 -27.47
C LYS A 117 -36.50 1.73 -26.69
N GLU A 118 -36.51 3.06 -26.66
CA GLU A 118 -35.58 3.84 -25.85
C GLU A 118 -35.87 3.60 -24.35
N LEU A 119 -34.89 3.03 -23.63
CA LEU A 119 -34.97 2.78 -22.19
C LEU A 119 -34.47 3.98 -21.39
N GLY A 120 -33.67 4.85 -22.01
CA GLY A 120 -33.27 6.13 -21.43
C GLY A 120 -32.40 5.97 -20.16
N ILE A 121 -31.72 4.84 -19.99
CA ILE A 121 -30.84 4.59 -18.84
C ILE A 121 -29.57 5.41 -18.97
N ARG A 122 -29.37 6.36 -18.05
CA ARG A 122 -28.26 7.31 -18.06
C ARG A 122 -27.18 6.91 -17.07
N LYS A 123 -25.93 7.11 -17.48
CA LYS A 123 -24.71 6.95 -16.71
C LYS A 123 -23.82 8.16 -16.93
N ALA A 124 -23.03 8.54 -15.92
CA ALA A 124 -22.08 9.63 -16.07
C ALA A 124 -20.96 9.56 -15.02
N VAL A 125 -19.74 9.95 -15.43
CA VAL A 125 -18.58 10.12 -14.54
C VAL A 125 -18.58 11.49 -13.88
N ARG A 126 -18.46 11.49 -12.55
CA ARG A 126 -18.41 12.68 -11.71
C ARG A 126 -17.15 12.64 -10.85
N THR A 127 -16.15 13.44 -11.22
CA THR A 127 -14.87 13.56 -10.50
C THR A 127 -14.46 15.02 -10.35
N GLY A 128 -13.27 15.26 -9.77
CA GLY A 128 -12.64 16.58 -9.74
C GLY A 128 -12.44 17.20 -11.14
N ASP A 129 -12.29 16.36 -12.18
CA ASP A 129 -11.99 16.79 -13.55
C ASP A 129 -13.25 17.18 -14.34
N THR A 130 -14.45 16.84 -13.83
CA THR A 130 -15.72 17.17 -14.47
C THR A 130 -15.91 18.69 -14.54
N THR A 131 -16.10 19.22 -15.75
CA THR A 131 -16.24 20.67 -16.02
C THR A 131 -17.52 21.24 -15.40
N GLN A 132 -17.55 22.56 -15.13
CA GLN A 132 -18.73 23.28 -14.62
C GLN A 132 -19.99 22.97 -15.45
N TYR A 133 -19.86 22.97 -16.77
CA TYR A 133 -20.94 22.67 -17.72
C TYR A 133 -21.52 21.26 -17.51
N GLN A 134 -20.66 20.24 -17.44
CA GLN A 134 -21.08 18.86 -17.19
C GLN A 134 -21.80 18.72 -15.84
N ARG A 135 -21.32 19.40 -14.77
CA ARG A 135 -22.00 19.38 -13.45
C ARG A 135 -23.42 19.95 -13.54
N GLN A 136 -23.61 21.04 -14.28
CA GLN A 136 -24.93 21.64 -14.47
C GLN A 136 -25.86 20.73 -15.29
N LYS A 137 -25.33 20.06 -16.33
CA LYS A 137 -26.09 19.07 -17.11
C LYS A 137 -26.59 17.93 -16.22
N MET A 138 -25.69 17.36 -15.40
CA MET A 138 -26.04 16.31 -14.44
C MET A 138 -27.03 16.79 -13.37
N LEU A 139 -26.99 18.06 -12.96
CA LEU A 139 -27.95 18.58 -12.00
C LEU A 139 -29.37 18.68 -12.59
N LYS A 140 -29.47 19.12 -13.85
CA LYS A 140 -30.75 19.23 -14.57
C LYS A 140 -31.34 17.84 -14.87
N LYS A 141 -30.52 16.95 -15.43
CA LYS A 141 -30.89 15.57 -15.78
C LYS A 141 -29.87 14.60 -15.19
N PRO A 142 -30.08 14.12 -13.96
CA PRO A 142 -29.11 13.29 -13.27
C PRO A 142 -28.95 11.92 -13.94
N PRO A 143 -27.74 11.33 -13.84
CA PRO A 143 -27.54 9.96 -14.26
C PRO A 143 -28.27 9.00 -13.30
N HIS A 144 -28.71 7.85 -13.81
CA HIS A 144 -29.23 6.76 -12.99
C HIS A 144 -28.09 5.95 -12.35
N ILE A 145 -26.95 5.86 -13.06
CA ILE A 145 -25.69 5.26 -12.58
C ILE A 145 -24.64 6.37 -12.48
N LEU A 146 -24.27 6.74 -11.27
CA LEU A 146 -23.24 7.74 -10.98
C LEU A 146 -21.91 7.07 -10.71
N ILE A 147 -20.90 7.31 -11.56
CA ILE A 147 -19.54 6.80 -11.38
C ILE A 147 -18.70 7.92 -10.75
N THR A 148 -18.04 7.66 -9.62
CA THR A 148 -17.37 8.72 -8.84
C THR A 148 -16.24 8.22 -7.95
N THR A 149 -15.50 9.14 -7.34
CA THR A 149 -14.46 8.84 -6.34
C THR A 149 -14.95 9.11 -4.91
N PRO A 150 -14.31 8.54 -3.87
CA PRO A 150 -14.67 8.79 -2.47
C PRO A 150 -14.77 10.28 -2.10
N GLU A 151 -13.79 11.08 -2.53
CA GLU A 151 -13.73 12.52 -2.26
C GLU A 151 -14.88 13.26 -2.95
N THR A 152 -15.19 12.87 -4.19
CA THR A 152 -16.25 13.52 -4.95
C THR A 152 -17.63 13.19 -4.37
N LEU A 153 -17.87 11.96 -3.89
CA LEU A 153 -19.10 11.60 -3.18
C LEU A 153 -19.35 12.51 -1.97
N SER A 154 -18.32 12.72 -1.15
CA SER A 154 -18.34 13.64 0.00
C SER A 154 -18.70 15.09 -0.41
N ILE A 155 -18.20 15.56 -1.55
CA ILE A 155 -18.58 16.88 -2.12
C ILE A 155 -20.04 16.91 -2.54
N LEU A 156 -20.56 15.83 -3.13
CA LEU A 156 -21.96 15.75 -3.56
C LEU A 156 -22.93 15.78 -2.38
N LEU A 157 -22.58 15.14 -1.26
CA LEU A 157 -23.38 15.16 -0.03
C LEU A 157 -23.57 16.58 0.53
N VAL A 158 -22.57 17.46 0.39
CA VAL A 158 -22.66 18.86 0.84
C VAL A 158 -23.18 19.82 -0.25
N THR A 159 -23.60 19.29 -1.41
CA THR A 159 -24.10 20.10 -2.53
C THR A 159 -25.64 20.11 -2.52
N PRO A 160 -26.33 21.15 -2.03
CA PRO A 160 -27.75 21.06 -1.66
C PRO A 160 -28.67 20.52 -2.76
N LYS A 161 -28.59 21.07 -3.98
CA LYS A 161 -29.46 20.65 -5.08
C LYS A 161 -29.16 19.23 -5.58
N PHE A 162 -27.89 18.80 -5.54
CA PHE A 162 -27.50 17.47 -6.02
C PHE A 162 -27.69 16.41 -4.93
N ARG A 163 -27.54 16.76 -3.65
CA ARG A 163 -27.84 15.89 -2.49
C ARG A 163 -29.25 15.32 -2.59
N LEU A 164 -30.23 16.12 -2.99
CA LEU A 164 -31.61 15.67 -3.22
C LEU A 164 -31.70 14.55 -4.29
N LYS A 165 -30.81 14.56 -5.29
CA LYS A 165 -30.76 13.54 -6.34
C LYS A 165 -30.18 12.21 -5.84
N LEU A 166 -29.52 12.19 -4.68
CA LEU A 166 -28.96 11.00 -4.03
C LEU A 166 -29.93 10.34 -3.04
N ALA A 167 -31.04 11.00 -2.67
CA ALA A 167 -31.94 10.56 -1.60
C ALA A 167 -32.66 9.21 -1.84
N ASN A 168 -32.52 8.62 -3.03
CA ASN A 168 -33.18 7.37 -3.43
C ASN A 168 -32.19 6.33 -3.98
N VAL A 169 -30.90 6.47 -3.66
CA VAL A 169 -29.87 5.52 -4.08
C VAL A 169 -30.21 4.14 -3.51
N LYS A 170 -30.23 3.11 -4.35
CA LYS A 170 -30.53 1.73 -3.96
C LYS A 170 -29.29 0.86 -3.88
N TYR A 171 -28.28 1.18 -4.68
CA TYR A 171 -27.06 0.38 -4.81
C TYR A 171 -25.83 1.26 -4.71
N VAL A 172 -24.83 0.78 -3.96
CA VAL A 172 -23.49 1.35 -3.95
C VAL A 172 -22.47 0.25 -4.22
N ILE A 173 -21.77 0.35 -5.34
CA ILE A 173 -20.68 -0.54 -5.72
C ILE A 173 -19.36 0.12 -5.31
N ILE A 174 -18.52 -0.61 -4.59
CA ILE A 174 -17.14 -0.21 -4.25
C ILE A 174 -16.21 -1.17 -4.95
N ASP A 175 -15.59 -0.70 -6.03
CA ASP A 175 -14.61 -1.50 -6.77
C ASP A 175 -13.23 -1.43 -6.13
N GLU A 176 -12.44 -2.49 -6.31
CA GLU A 176 -11.12 -2.68 -5.73
C GLU A 176 -11.05 -2.28 -4.25
N ILE A 177 -12.02 -2.77 -3.47
CA ILE A 177 -12.23 -2.34 -2.08
C ILE A 177 -10.98 -2.54 -1.20
N HIS A 178 -10.15 -3.53 -1.50
CA HIS A 178 -8.88 -3.78 -0.79
C HIS A 178 -7.92 -2.58 -0.89
N SER A 179 -7.89 -1.90 -2.05
CA SER A 179 -7.02 -0.74 -2.28
C SER A 179 -7.47 0.50 -1.50
N LEU A 180 -8.71 0.52 -1.02
CA LEU A 180 -9.26 1.57 -0.17
C LEU A 180 -9.17 1.20 1.31
N ALA A 181 -9.42 -0.06 1.66
CA ALA A 181 -9.53 -0.53 3.04
C ALA A 181 -8.26 -0.25 3.88
N GLU A 182 -7.07 -0.29 3.27
CA GLU A 182 -5.78 -0.12 3.96
C GLU A 182 -5.32 1.32 4.16
N ASN A 183 -6.13 2.32 3.81
CA ASN A 183 -5.69 3.72 3.89
C ASN A 183 -6.81 4.69 4.26
N LYS A 184 -6.41 5.93 4.55
CA LYS A 184 -7.32 7.00 4.94
C LYS A 184 -8.37 7.36 3.86
N ARG A 185 -8.19 7.00 2.58
CA ARG A 185 -9.25 7.17 1.57
C ARG A 185 -10.41 6.21 1.83
N GLY A 186 -10.14 4.97 2.27
CA GLY A 186 -11.17 4.05 2.74
C GLY A 186 -11.85 4.54 4.02
N VAL A 187 -11.10 5.09 4.97
CA VAL A 187 -11.67 5.70 6.18
C VAL A 187 -12.65 6.83 5.82
N HIS A 188 -12.23 7.72 4.92
CA HIS A 188 -13.07 8.81 4.40
C HIS A 188 -14.30 8.27 3.63
N LEU A 189 -14.13 7.23 2.80
CA LEU A 189 -15.25 6.57 2.13
C LEU A 189 -16.25 6.00 3.15
N SER A 190 -15.76 5.30 4.17
CA SER A 190 -16.59 4.66 5.19
C SER A 190 -17.52 5.66 5.87
N LEU A 191 -17.02 6.83 6.27
CA LEU A 191 -17.86 7.91 6.81
C LEU A 191 -18.78 8.56 5.76
N SER A 192 -18.35 8.62 4.49
CA SER A 192 -19.21 9.11 3.40
C SER A 192 -20.42 8.21 3.18
N LEU A 193 -20.23 6.88 3.31
CA LEU A 193 -21.30 5.89 3.20
C LEU A 193 -22.29 6.00 4.35
N GLU A 194 -21.85 6.21 5.59
CA GLU A 194 -22.77 6.40 6.72
C GLU A 194 -23.53 7.73 6.66
N ARG A 195 -22.91 8.81 6.16
CA ARG A 195 -23.62 10.06 5.85
C ARG A 195 -24.67 9.86 4.76
N LEU A 196 -24.34 9.11 3.71
CA LEU A 196 -25.30 8.74 2.67
C LEU A 196 -26.42 7.85 3.25
N GLN A 197 -26.09 6.90 4.14
CA GLN A 197 -27.06 6.03 4.80
C GLN A 197 -28.04 6.85 5.65
N ALA A 198 -27.55 7.85 6.39
CA ALA A 198 -28.38 8.77 7.17
C ALA A 198 -29.33 9.60 6.29
N LEU A 199 -28.95 9.90 5.03
CA LEU A 199 -29.79 10.59 4.07
C LEU A 199 -30.86 9.68 3.43
N VAL A 200 -30.50 8.43 3.11
CA VAL A 200 -31.31 7.52 2.28
C VAL A 200 -32.14 6.52 3.11
N GLY A 201 -31.73 6.25 4.35
CA GLY A 201 -32.31 5.22 5.23
C GLY A 201 -31.68 3.83 5.03
N GLY A 202 -31.35 3.45 3.80
CA GLY A 202 -30.61 2.23 3.52
C GLY A 202 -30.38 1.96 2.03
N PHE A 203 -29.32 1.23 1.71
CA PHE A 203 -28.97 0.81 0.35
C PHE A 203 -28.13 -0.48 0.38
N THR A 204 -28.14 -1.21 -0.73
CA THR A 204 -27.34 -2.41 -0.91
C THR A 204 -25.89 -2.06 -1.23
N ARG A 205 -24.95 -2.58 -0.44
CA ARG A 205 -23.51 -2.39 -0.60
C ARG A 205 -22.89 -3.58 -1.31
N ILE A 206 -22.17 -3.33 -2.40
CA ILE A 206 -21.53 -4.35 -3.22
C ILE A 206 -20.04 -4.05 -3.28
N GLY A 207 -19.21 -4.87 -2.63
CA GLY A 207 -17.75 -4.75 -2.68
C GLY A 207 -17.16 -5.69 -3.71
N LEU A 208 -16.20 -5.22 -4.51
CA LEU A 208 -15.46 -6.04 -5.47
C LEU A 208 -13.99 -6.08 -5.08
N SER A 209 -13.38 -7.26 -5.09
CA SER A 209 -11.96 -7.46 -4.82
C SER A 209 -11.39 -8.62 -5.63
N ALA A 210 -10.12 -8.53 -6.00
CA ALA A 210 -9.37 -9.65 -6.58
C ALA A 210 -8.77 -10.55 -5.50
N THR A 211 -7.91 -10.01 -4.65
CA THR A 211 -7.16 -10.78 -3.64
C THR A 211 -7.11 -9.98 -2.34
N VAL A 212 -7.75 -10.50 -1.29
CA VAL A 212 -7.75 -9.83 0.01
C VAL A 212 -7.97 -10.81 1.15
N SER A 213 -7.31 -10.56 2.28
CA SER A 213 -7.41 -11.35 3.50
C SER A 213 -7.35 -10.44 4.73
N PRO A 214 -8.13 -10.70 5.79
CA PRO A 214 -9.25 -11.62 5.87
C PRO A 214 -10.52 -11.04 5.20
N LEU A 215 -11.24 -11.85 4.43
CA LEU A 215 -12.48 -11.43 3.75
C LEU A 215 -13.56 -10.92 4.72
N LYS A 216 -13.60 -11.46 5.95
CA LYS A 216 -14.54 -11.00 6.98
C LYS A 216 -14.30 -9.56 7.38
N ASP A 217 -13.04 -9.14 7.52
CA ASP A 217 -12.71 -7.77 7.94
C ASP A 217 -13.00 -6.76 6.84
N VAL A 218 -12.79 -7.15 5.58
CA VAL A 218 -13.20 -6.35 4.41
C VAL A 218 -14.72 -6.26 4.30
N ALA A 219 -15.44 -7.34 4.59
CA ALA A 219 -16.90 -7.33 4.63
C ALA A 219 -17.42 -6.40 5.74
N ARG A 220 -16.80 -6.41 6.92
CA ARG A 220 -17.09 -5.47 8.02
C ARG A 220 -16.83 -4.02 7.61
N PHE A 221 -15.71 -3.76 6.95
CA PHE A 221 -15.39 -2.45 6.39
C PHE A 221 -16.44 -1.96 5.38
N LEU A 222 -16.88 -2.85 4.46
CA LEU A 222 -17.91 -2.56 3.46
C LEU A 222 -19.25 -2.17 4.13
N VAL A 223 -19.72 -2.98 5.08
CA VAL A 223 -21.10 -2.86 5.58
C VAL A 223 -21.24 -2.00 6.83
N GLY A 224 -20.17 -1.75 7.56
CA GLY A 224 -20.22 -1.03 8.83
C GLY A 224 -21.13 -1.72 9.87
N ASN A 225 -21.54 -0.95 10.85
CA ASN A 225 -22.32 -1.39 12.00
C ASN A 225 -23.69 -0.70 12.05
N GLU A 226 -24.62 -1.34 12.72
CA GLU A 226 -25.95 -0.84 13.04
C GLU A 226 -26.29 -1.27 14.46
N TYR A 227 -26.62 -0.30 15.33
CA TYR A 227 -26.87 -0.52 16.77
C TYR A 227 -25.75 -1.31 17.47
N GLY A 228 -24.49 -1.00 17.16
CA GLY A 228 -23.31 -1.67 17.74
C GLY A 228 -23.00 -3.07 17.17
N VAL A 229 -23.79 -3.56 16.20
CA VAL A 229 -23.61 -4.90 15.61
C VAL A 229 -23.30 -4.78 14.12
N GLU A 230 -22.46 -5.68 13.59
CA GLU A 230 -22.12 -5.72 12.16
C GLU A 230 -23.36 -5.96 11.28
N ARG A 231 -23.55 -5.12 10.25
CA ARG A 231 -24.61 -5.32 9.26
C ARG A 231 -24.42 -6.65 8.51
N ASN A 232 -25.51 -7.19 7.97
CA ASN A 232 -25.46 -8.43 7.20
C ASN A 232 -24.63 -8.26 5.93
N CYS A 233 -23.81 -9.25 5.59
CA CYS A 233 -23.04 -9.32 4.36
C CYS A 233 -22.87 -10.78 3.90
N ILE A 234 -23.04 -11.03 2.61
CA ILE A 234 -22.76 -12.30 1.96
C ILE A 234 -21.42 -12.22 1.26
N ILE A 235 -20.49 -13.11 1.60
CA ILE A 235 -19.18 -13.22 0.96
C ILE A 235 -19.25 -14.28 -0.15
N VAL A 236 -19.05 -13.86 -1.39
CA VAL A 236 -18.86 -14.73 -2.56
C VAL A 236 -17.36 -14.81 -2.81
N ASP A 237 -16.78 -15.99 -2.65
CA ASP A 237 -15.34 -16.22 -2.76
C ASP A 237 -15.07 -17.38 -3.70
N VAL A 238 -14.56 -17.06 -4.89
CA VAL A 238 -14.25 -18.00 -5.97
C VAL A 238 -12.80 -17.89 -6.46
N ASN A 239 -11.90 -17.39 -5.60
CA ASN A 239 -10.48 -17.23 -5.95
C ASN A 239 -9.74 -18.56 -6.18
N TYR A 240 -10.23 -19.65 -5.60
CA TYR A 240 -9.66 -20.99 -5.72
C TYR A 240 -9.71 -21.59 -7.14
N LEU A 241 -10.35 -20.93 -8.11
CA LEU A 241 -10.54 -21.45 -9.47
C LEU A 241 -9.42 -21.08 -10.45
N LYS A 242 -8.53 -20.13 -10.12
CA LYS A 242 -7.46 -19.72 -11.04
C LYS A 242 -6.20 -20.52 -10.79
N GLU A 243 -5.75 -21.27 -11.78
CA GLU A 243 -4.46 -21.96 -11.73
C GLU A 243 -3.31 -20.97 -11.91
N LEU A 244 -2.27 -21.13 -11.10
CA LEU A 244 -1.08 -20.28 -11.10
C LEU A 244 0.13 -21.08 -11.60
N ASP A 245 0.78 -20.59 -12.65
CA ASP A 245 2.09 -21.05 -13.13
C ASP A 245 3.16 -20.08 -12.60
N LEU A 246 3.69 -20.39 -11.42
CA LEU A 246 4.66 -19.56 -10.70
C LEU A 246 5.98 -20.28 -10.54
N GLU A 247 7.06 -19.55 -10.85
CA GLU A 247 8.43 -20.03 -10.73
C GLU A 247 9.36 -18.89 -10.29
N VAL A 248 10.29 -19.21 -9.40
CA VAL A 248 11.40 -18.33 -9.02
C VAL A 248 12.61 -18.73 -9.84
N MET A 249 13.22 -17.78 -10.54
CA MET A 249 14.34 -18.03 -11.44
C MET A 249 15.57 -17.24 -10.97
N CYS A 250 16.70 -17.93 -10.95
CA CYS A 250 18.01 -17.31 -10.74
C CYS A 250 18.71 -17.19 -12.11
N PRO A 251 19.26 -16.02 -12.47
CA PRO A 251 19.94 -15.85 -13.75
C PRO A 251 21.32 -16.54 -13.78
N VAL A 252 21.84 -16.95 -12.63
CA VAL A 252 23.15 -17.61 -12.48
C VAL A 252 23.03 -18.86 -11.62
N SER A 253 23.90 -19.84 -11.86
CA SER A 253 23.94 -21.11 -11.12
C SER A 253 24.40 -20.96 -9.66
N ASP A 254 25.17 -19.91 -9.36
CA ASP A 254 25.62 -19.57 -8.01
C ASP A 254 25.67 -18.04 -7.83
N ILE A 255 24.65 -17.49 -7.16
CA ILE A 255 24.48 -16.04 -6.88
C ILE A 255 25.64 -15.45 -6.06
N VAL A 256 26.46 -16.30 -5.47
CA VAL A 256 27.40 -15.97 -4.39
C VAL A 256 28.79 -15.79 -4.95
N VAL A 257 29.13 -16.70 -5.87
CA VAL A 257 30.40 -16.73 -6.57
C VAL A 257 30.36 -15.84 -7.80
N ALA A 258 29.20 -15.72 -8.46
CA ALA A 258 29.04 -14.93 -9.67
C ALA A 258 29.44 -13.47 -9.46
N ASP A 259 30.02 -12.86 -10.51
CA ASP A 259 30.25 -11.42 -10.49
C ASP A 259 28.92 -10.66 -10.55
N ASN A 260 28.86 -9.48 -9.93
CA ASN A 260 27.66 -8.66 -9.95
C ASN A 260 27.30 -8.21 -11.38
N GLU A 261 28.30 -7.92 -12.22
CA GLU A 261 28.04 -7.57 -13.62
C GLU A 261 27.60 -8.81 -14.41
N ASP A 262 28.19 -9.97 -14.18
CA ASP A 262 27.77 -11.22 -14.84
C ASP A 262 26.32 -11.57 -14.47
N THR A 263 25.97 -11.47 -13.19
CA THR A 263 24.60 -11.69 -12.70
C THR A 263 23.63 -10.68 -13.32
N ARG A 264 24.03 -9.42 -13.45
CA ARG A 264 23.21 -8.37 -14.07
C ARG A 264 23.00 -8.62 -15.56
N LEU A 265 24.05 -9.01 -16.29
CA LEU A 265 23.97 -9.31 -17.72
C LEU A 265 23.09 -10.54 -17.95
N ALA A 266 23.32 -11.63 -17.21
CA ALA A 266 22.51 -12.84 -17.29
C ALA A 266 21.03 -12.60 -16.94
N MET A 267 20.73 -11.67 -16.02
CA MET A 267 19.34 -11.26 -15.75
C MET A 267 18.69 -10.61 -16.97
N TYR A 268 19.41 -9.74 -17.69
CA TYR A 268 18.88 -9.12 -18.90
C TYR A 268 18.73 -10.13 -20.04
N ASP A 269 19.66 -11.08 -20.19
CA ASP A 269 19.55 -12.17 -21.17
C ASP A 269 18.32 -13.04 -20.89
N LEU A 270 18.16 -13.49 -19.65
CA LEU A 270 16.98 -14.27 -19.23
C LEU A 270 15.67 -13.52 -19.48
N VAL A 271 15.63 -12.21 -19.21
CA VAL A 271 14.43 -11.41 -19.47
C VAL A 271 14.18 -11.23 -20.96
N ASP A 272 15.21 -11.01 -21.77
CA ASP A 272 15.07 -10.96 -23.23
C ASP A 272 14.49 -12.27 -23.76
N ASP A 273 15.06 -13.41 -23.38
CA ASP A 273 14.59 -14.74 -23.78
C ASP A 273 13.12 -14.95 -23.42
N LEU A 274 12.73 -14.65 -22.18
CA LEU A 274 11.33 -14.73 -21.74
C LEU A 274 10.41 -13.81 -22.55
N ILE A 275 10.82 -12.58 -22.87
CA ILE A 275 10.03 -11.68 -23.73
C ILE A 275 9.98 -12.21 -25.17
N GLN A 276 11.02 -12.88 -25.64
CA GLN A 276 11.03 -13.43 -27.00
C GLN A 276 10.09 -14.64 -27.15
N GLU A 277 9.97 -15.47 -26.11
CA GLU A 277 9.07 -16.63 -26.04
C GLU A 277 7.58 -16.28 -25.92
N HIS A 278 7.26 -15.00 -25.68
CA HIS A 278 5.92 -14.52 -25.34
C HIS A 278 5.49 -13.38 -26.28
N GLU A 279 4.17 -13.24 -26.48
CA GLU A 279 3.58 -12.19 -27.31
C GLU A 279 3.57 -10.83 -26.61
N THR A 280 3.22 -10.77 -25.31
CA THR A 280 3.06 -9.50 -24.58
C THR A 280 3.41 -9.64 -23.10
N THR A 281 4.63 -9.26 -22.75
CA THR A 281 5.15 -9.39 -21.38
C THR A 281 4.98 -8.11 -20.55
N LEU A 282 4.44 -8.23 -19.34
CA LEU A 282 4.38 -7.13 -18.36
C LEU A 282 5.45 -7.34 -17.27
N ILE A 283 6.37 -6.40 -17.16
CA ILE A 283 7.51 -6.47 -16.23
C ILE A 283 7.30 -5.48 -15.10
N PHE A 284 7.29 -5.95 -13.86
CA PHE A 284 7.20 -5.09 -12.68
C PHE A 284 8.56 -4.88 -12.03
N THR A 285 8.88 -3.61 -11.80
CA THR A 285 10.00 -3.19 -10.95
C THR A 285 9.48 -2.47 -9.71
N ASN A 286 10.24 -2.51 -8.62
CA ASN A 286 9.79 -1.94 -7.35
C ASN A 286 9.92 -0.41 -7.25
N THR A 287 10.62 0.24 -8.18
CA THR A 287 10.85 1.70 -8.14
C THR A 287 10.67 2.32 -9.51
N ARG A 288 10.32 3.61 -9.56
CA ARG A 288 10.12 4.32 -10.83
C ARG A 288 11.44 4.48 -11.57
N SER A 289 12.51 4.76 -10.83
CA SER A 289 13.87 4.81 -11.37
C SER A 289 14.31 3.46 -11.94
N GLY A 290 13.95 2.36 -11.27
CA GLY A 290 14.16 1.00 -11.75
C GLY A 290 13.43 0.73 -13.07
N THR A 291 12.17 1.17 -13.19
CA THR A 291 11.38 1.05 -14.43
C THR A 291 12.10 1.68 -15.63
N GLU A 292 12.50 2.95 -15.50
CA GLU A 292 13.18 3.68 -16.58
C GLU A 292 14.55 3.08 -16.92
N SER A 293 15.32 2.70 -15.89
CA SER A 293 16.62 2.05 -16.08
C SER A 293 16.48 0.72 -16.82
N PHE A 294 15.44 -0.05 -16.53
CA PHE A 294 15.21 -1.35 -17.16
C PHE A 294 14.87 -1.20 -18.64
N VAL A 295 13.96 -0.26 -18.98
CA VAL A 295 13.62 0.06 -20.37
C VAL A 295 14.83 0.55 -21.14
N TYR A 296 15.63 1.44 -20.56
CA TYR A 296 16.86 1.94 -21.18
C TYR A 296 17.85 0.81 -21.47
N ASN A 297 18.10 -0.07 -20.49
CA ASN A 297 19.07 -1.14 -20.63
C ASN A 297 18.63 -2.19 -21.66
N LEU A 298 17.36 -2.61 -21.68
CA LEU A 298 16.84 -3.53 -22.70
C LEU A 298 17.01 -2.96 -24.12
N LYS A 299 16.63 -1.68 -24.34
CA LYS A 299 16.82 -1.02 -25.64
C LYS A 299 18.28 -0.91 -26.05
N LYS A 300 19.17 -0.67 -25.08
CA LYS A 300 20.60 -0.53 -25.33
C LYS A 300 21.28 -1.86 -25.63
N MET A 301 20.92 -2.91 -24.89
CA MET A 301 21.55 -4.24 -25.00
C MET A 301 21.01 -5.02 -26.20
N TYR A 302 19.71 -4.90 -26.51
CA TYR A 302 19.06 -5.61 -27.62
C TYR A 302 18.35 -4.63 -28.57
N PRO A 303 19.09 -3.74 -29.27
CA PRO A 303 18.50 -2.70 -30.12
C PRO A 303 17.73 -3.26 -31.33
N ASN A 304 18.01 -4.50 -31.73
CA ASN A 304 17.29 -5.20 -32.79
C ASN A 304 15.93 -5.75 -32.32
N HIS A 305 15.78 -6.01 -31.01
CA HIS A 305 14.55 -6.54 -30.43
C HIS A 305 13.63 -5.42 -29.93
N TYR A 306 14.19 -4.34 -29.38
CA TYR A 306 13.44 -3.31 -28.68
C TYR A 306 13.66 -1.90 -29.21
N ASN A 307 12.56 -1.19 -29.38
CA ASN A 307 12.53 0.23 -29.71
C ASN A 307 11.35 0.92 -28.99
N SER A 308 11.13 2.20 -29.27
CA SER A 308 10.07 2.98 -28.61
C SER A 308 8.65 2.66 -29.03
N ASN A 309 8.46 1.84 -30.06
CA ASN A 309 7.14 1.43 -30.54
C ASN A 309 6.68 0.10 -29.92
N ASN A 310 7.60 -0.75 -29.44
CA ASN A 310 7.26 -2.06 -28.88
C ASN A 310 7.65 -2.27 -27.40
N LEU A 311 8.46 -1.36 -26.82
CA LEU A 311 8.84 -1.36 -25.40
C LEU A 311 8.64 0.03 -24.77
N MET A 312 7.78 0.09 -23.76
CA MET A 312 7.40 1.33 -23.07
C MET A 312 7.49 1.22 -21.54
N ALA A 313 7.76 2.36 -20.88
CA ALA A 313 7.70 2.50 -19.42
C ALA A 313 6.31 2.96 -18.97
N HIS A 314 5.87 2.52 -17.79
CA HIS A 314 4.63 2.99 -17.16
C HIS A 314 4.79 3.24 -15.65
N HIS A 315 4.74 4.52 -15.23
CA HIS A 315 4.74 4.90 -13.82
C HIS A 315 4.08 6.26 -13.57
N SER A 316 3.70 6.55 -12.32
CA SER A 316 2.95 7.75 -11.95
C SER A 316 3.65 9.08 -12.24
N SER A 317 4.97 9.09 -12.41
CA SER A 317 5.73 10.30 -12.78
C SER A 317 5.64 10.66 -14.27
N LEU A 318 5.06 9.79 -15.11
CA LEU A 318 4.82 10.08 -16.54
C LEU A 318 3.55 10.93 -16.73
N SER A 319 3.53 11.71 -17.82
CA SER A 319 2.37 12.52 -18.18
C SER A 319 1.14 11.63 -18.42
N LYS A 320 -0.06 12.22 -18.27
CA LYS A 320 -1.32 11.50 -18.49
C LYS A 320 -1.42 10.97 -19.92
N GLU A 321 -0.95 11.77 -20.89
CA GLU A 321 -0.96 11.45 -22.31
C GLU A 321 -0.05 10.26 -22.62
N VAL A 322 1.16 10.22 -22.04
CA VAL A 322 2.09 9.09 -22.21
C VAL A 322 1.53 7.81 -21.60
N ARG A 323 0.93 7.89 -20.41
CA ARG A 323 0.31 6.74 -19.76
C ARG A 323 -0.85 6.19 -20.58
N LEU A 324 -1.78 7.05 -21.00
CA LEU A 324 -2.92 6.65 -21.82
C LEU A 324 -2.48 6.01 -23.13
N ARG A 325 -1.48 6.57 -23.82
CA ARG A 325 -0.93 5.97 -25.05
C ARG A 325 -0.32 4.59 -24.78
N THR A 326 0.34 4.41 -23.65
CA THR A 326 0.92 3.10 -23.26
C THR A 326 -0.17 2.09 -23.01
N GLU A 327 -1.21 2.48 -22.26
CA GLU A 327 -2.40 1.66 -21.97
C GLU A 327 -3.14 1.26 -23.27
N GLU A 328 -3.34 2.20 -24.20
CA GLU A 328 -3.97 1.96 -25.50
C GLU A 328 -3.14 1.04 -26.39
N ASN A 329 -1.83 1.26 -26.49
CA ASN A 329 -0.95 0.39 -27.27
C ASN A 329 -0.88 -1.02 -26.71
N LEU A 330 -0.87 -1.17 -25.38
CA LEU A 330 -0.91 -2.47 -24.72
C LEU A 330 -2.25 -3.17 -25.00
N LYS A 331 -3.36 -2.45 -24.88
CA LYS A 331 -4.71 -2.98 -25.17
C LYS A 331 -4.88 -3.44 -26.62
N GLN A 332 -4.21 -2.78 -27.56
CA GLN A 332 -4.22 -3.12 -28.98
C GLN A 332 -3.25 -4.25 -29.35
N GLY A 333 -2.41 -4.73 -28.43
CA GLY A 333 -1.37 -5.74 -28.72
C GLY A 333 -0.19 -5.19 -29.51
N ASN A 334 0.04 -3.87 -29.51
CA ASN A 334 1.14 -3.24 -30.26
C ASN A 334 2.49 -3.31 -29.52
N LEU A 335 2.48 -3.64 -28.22
CA LEU A 335 3.67 -3.69 -27.38
C LEU A 335 4.07 -5.12 -27.11
N ARG A 336 5.36 -5.43 -27.32
CA ARG A 336 5.92 -6.72 -26.93
C ARG A 336 6.19 -6.78 -25.43
N ALA A 337 6.59 -5.65 -24.84
CA ALA A 337 6.77 -5.55 -23.41
C ALA A 337 6.46 -4.16 -22.85
N VAL A 338 5.96 -4.14 -21.62
CA VAL A 338 5.82 -2.92 -20.82
C VAL A 338 6.53 -3.12 -19.49
N VAL A 339 7.36 -2.17 -19.10
CA VAL A 339 7.94 -2.15 -17.75
C VAL A 339 7.14 -1.16 -16.92
N SER A 340 6.63 -1.60 -15.77
CA SER A 340 5.88 -0.76 -14.85
C SER A 340 6.43 -0.79 -13.43
N SER A 341 6.23 0.33 -12.74
CA SER A 341 6.28 0.36 -11.27
C SER A 341 4.97 -0.24 -10.71
N THR A 342 4.45 0.25 -9.59
CA THR A 342 3.16 -0.21 -9.03
C THR A 342 1.91 0.30 -9.79
N SER A 343 2.05 1.03 -10.91
CA SER A 343 0.93 1.73 -11.52
C SER A 343 0.02 0.86 -12.40
N LEU A 344 0.51 -0.26 -12.94
CA LEU A 344 -0.31 -1.27 -13.64
C LEU A 344 -0.74 -2.43 -12.73
N GLU A 345 -0.52 -2.32 -11.42
CA GLU A 345 -0.90 -3.36 -10.45
C GLU A 345 -2.44 -3.47 -10.29
N LEU A 346 -3.14 -2.33 -10.44
CA LEU A 346 -4.57 -2.19 -10.22
C LEU A 346 -5.40 -2.42 -11.50
N GLY A 347 -6.69 -2.72 -11.31
CA GLY A 347 -7.69 -3.23 -12.27
C GLY A 347 -8.02 -2.46 -13.54
N ILE A 348 -7.11 -1.70 -14.15
CA ILE A 348 -7.33 -1.11 -15.47
C ILE A 348 -7.35 -2.19 -16.57
N ASP A 349 -8.17 -1.97 -17.60
CA ASP A 349 -8.30 -2.89 -18.73
C ASP A 349 -7.19 -2.66 -19.75
N ILE A 350 -6.12 -3.45 -19.63
CA ILE A 350 -4.88 -3.34 -20.42
C ILE A 350 -4.79 -4.36 -21.56
N GLY A 351 -5.87 -5.07 -21.88
CA GLY A 351 -5.86 -6.12 -22.92
C GLY A 351 -5.23 -7.43 -22.46
N TYR A 352 -4.77 -8.25 -23.41
CA TYR A 352 -4.22 -9.58 -23.13
C TYR A 352 -2.72 -9.51 -22.78
N ILE A 353 -2.33 -10.24 -21.74
CA ILE A 353 -0.95 -10.41 -21.28
C ILE A 353 -0.75 -11.91 -21.06
N ASP A 354 0.31 -12.45 -21.63
CA ASP A 354 0.65 -13.87 -21.52
C ASP A 354 1.64 -14.15 -20.39
N LEU A 355 2.59 -13.24 -20.15
CA LEU A 355 3.58 -13.37 -19.08
C LEU A 355 3.68 -12.11 -18.22
N VAL A 356 3.75 -12.33 -16.89
CA VAL A 356 4.19 -11.30 -15.95
C VAL A 356 5.56 -11.67 -15.38
N ILE A 357 6.50 -10.74 -15.43
CA ILE A 357 7.82 -10.85 -14.80
C ILE A 357 7.89 -9.92 -13.60
N LEU A 358 8.29 -10.44 -12.43
CA LEU A 358 8.59 -9.64 -11.25
C LEU A 358 10.12 -9.58 -11.09
N ILE A 359 10.68 -8.37 -11.12
CA ILE A 359 12.10 -8.16 -10.83
C ILE A 359 12.26 -7.97 -9.32
N ASN A 360 12.87 -8.96 -8.67
CA ASN A 360 12.97 -9.12 -7.24
C ASN A 360 11.60 -9.26 -6.55
N SER A 361 11.61 -9.43 -5.23
CA SER A 361 10.39 -9.65 -4.47
C SER A 361 9.44 -8.44 -4.50
N PRO A 362 8.13 -8.66 -4.68
CA PRO A 362 7.08 -7.64 -4.48
C PRO A 362 6.78 -7.34 -3.00
N LYS A 363 7.52 -7.98 -2.07
CA LYS A 363 7.49 -7.76 -0.61
C LYS A 363 6.18 -8.15 0.09
N SER A 364 5.28 -8.84 -0.61
CA SER A 364 4.03 -9.41 -0.07
C SER A 364 3.41 -10.36 -1.09
N VAL A 365 2.74 -11.40 -0.63
CA VAL A 365 2.01 -12.37 -1.46
C VAL A 365 0.83 -11.71 -2.18
N SER A 366 0.10 -10.82 -1.50
CA SER A 366 -1.04 -10.10 -2.09
C SER A 366 -0.64 -9.35 -3.36
N ARG A 367 0.46 -8.56 -3.31
CA ARG A 367 0.98 -7.82 -4.47
C ARG A 367 1.46 -8.76 -5.57
N ALA A 368 2.11 -9.87 -5.23
CA ALA A 368 2.54 -10.88 -6.20
C ALA A 368 1.33 -11.38 -7.01
N LEU A 369 0.25 -11.79 -6.32
CA LEU A 369 -0.97 -12.28 -6.95
C LEU A 369 -1.71 -11.21 -7.75
N GLN A 370 -1.72 -9.95 -7.31
CA GLN A 370 -2.35 -8.85 -8.06
C GLN A 370 -1.62 -8.55 -9.38
N ARG A 371 -0.29 -8.51 -9.32
CA ARG A 371 0.59 -8.30 -10.49
C ARG A 371 0.51 -9.47 -11.45
N ILE A 372 0.70 -10.69 -10.96
CA ILE A 372 0.71 -11.90 -11.80
C ILE A 372 -0.69 -12.22 -12.33
N GLY A 373 -1.74 -11.86 -11.58
CA GLY A 373 -3.12 -11.93 -12.04
C GLY A 373 -3.44 -11.06 -13.26
N ARG A 374 -2.52 -10.18 -13.71
CA ARG A 374 -2.62 -9.49 -15.01
C ARG A 374 -2.37 -10.42 -16.19
N SER A 375 -1.65 -11.52 -16.01
CA SER A 375 -1.50 -12.58 -17.03
C SER A 375 -2.70 -13.53 -17.02
N GLY A 376 -3.04 -14.07 -18.18
CA GLY A 376 -4.16 -15.03 -18.34
C GLY A 376 -5.50 -14.38 -18.01
N HIS A 377 -6.15 -13.82 -19.03
CA HIS A 377 -7.34 -12.98 -18.84
C HIS A 377 -8.64 -13.79 -18.80
N LYS A 378 -8.66 -15.04 -19.26
CA LYS A 378 -9.84 -15.92 -19.14
C LYS A 378 -9.85 -16.69 -17.82
N LEU A 379 -11.05 -17.04 -17.34
CA LEU A 379 -11.24 -17.76 -16.07
C LEU A 379 -10.49 -19.11 -16.01
N HIS A 380 -10.27 -19.74 -17.16
CA HIS A 380 -9.62 -21.04 -17.30
C HIS A 380 -8.18 -20.96 -17.82
N GLU A 381 -7.66 -19.76 -18.08
CA GLU A 381 -6.26 -19.57 -18.45
C GLU A 381 -5.40 -19.54 -17.19
N LYS A 382 -4.22 -20.17 -17.25
CA LYS A 382 -3.23 -20.10 -16.18
C LYS A 382 -2.66 -18.69 -16.12
N SER A 383 -2.57 -18.11 -14.91
CA SER A 383 -1.75 -16.91 -14.73
C SER A 383 -0.28 -17.32 -14.65
N LYS A 384 0.51 -16.93 -15.65
CA LYS A 384 1.94 -17.22 -15.73
C LYS A 384 2.76 -16.07 -15.18
N GLY A 385 3.54 -16.37 -14.14
CA GLY A 385 4.43 -15.44 -13.47
C GLY A 385 5.84 -16.00 -13.33
N ARG A 386 6.85 -15.17 -13.59
CA ARG A 386 8.26 -15.48 -13.30
C ARG A 386 8.83 -14.43 -12.37
N ILE A 387 9.44 -14.87 -11.26
CA ILE A 387 10.09 -13.97 -10.31
C ILE A 387 11.59 -14.14 -10.46
N ILE A 388 12.27 -13.08 -10.90
CA ILE A 388 13.71 -13.12 -11.15
C ILE A 388 14.43 -12.52 -9.96
N VAL A 389 15.29 -13.30 -9.33
CA VAL A 389 16.01 -12.94 -8.11
C VAL A 389 17.51 -12.86 -8.38
N THR A 390 18.17 -11.88 -7.77
CA THR A 390 19.61 -11.63 -7.94
C THR A 390 20.41 -11.66 -6.65
N ASP A 391 19.74 -11.90 -5.51
CA ASP A 391 20.38 -12.02 -4.21
C ASP A 391 19.77 -13.16 -3.36
N ARG A 392 20.54 -13.65 -2.39
CA ARG A 392 20.18 -14.82 -1.57
C ARG A 392 18.99 -14.57 -0.64
N ASP A 393 18.85 -13.37 -0.08
CA ASP A 393 17.74 -13.06 0.81
C ASP A 393 16.42 -13.03 0.02
N ASP A 394 16.46 -12.41 -1.17
CA ASP A 394 15.32 -12.30 -2.06
C ASP A 394 14.96 -13.64 -2.71
N LEU A 395 15.92 -14.54 -2.95
CA LEU A 395 15.64 -15.93 -3.34
C LEU A 395 14.77 -16.64 -2.31
N VAL A 396 15.14 -16.58 -1.02
CA VAL A 396 14.37 -17.20 0.06
C VAL A 396 12.98 -16.55 0.17
N GLU A 397 12.94 -15.23 0.15
CA GLU A 397 11.70 -14.45 0.24
C GLU A 397 10.73 -14.79 -0.90
N CYS A 398 11.20 -14.78 -2.15
CA CYS A 398 10.39 -15.08 -3.33
C CYS A 398 9.94 -16.55 -3.35
N SER A 399 10.77 -17.47 -2.87
CA SER A 399 10.42 -18.88 -2.77
C SER A 399 9.28 -19.09 -1.77
N VAL A 400 9.31 -18.39 -0.63
CA VAL A 400 8.19 -18.40 0.33
C VAL A 400 6.94 -17.70 -0.24
N ILE A 401 7.10 -16.63 -1.03
CA ILE A 401 5.97 -16.01 -1.74
C ILE A 401 5.29 -17.00 -2.69
N VAL A 402 6.06 -17.75 -3.49
CA VAL A 402 5.51 -18.75 -4.41
C VAL A 402 4.81 -19.87 -3.65
N LYS A 403 5.41 -20.35 -2.55
CA LYS A 403 4.77 -21.31 -1.65
C LYS A 403 3.43 -20.80 -1.12
N ASP A 404 3.42 -19.63 -0.49
CA ASP A 404 2.22 -19.08 0.13
C ASP A 404 1.14 -18.77 -0.92
N ALA A 405 1.53 -18.30 -2.10
CA ALA A 405 0.62 -18.11 -3.24
C ALA A 405 -0.02 -19.43 -3.70
N LYS A 406 0.77 -20.50 -3.86
CA LYS A 406 0.28 -21.84 -4.25
C LYS A 406 -0.64 -22.45 -3.18
N GLU A 407 -0.37 -22.17 -1.90
CA GLU A 407 -1.19 -22.64 -0.77
C GLU A 407 -2.38 -21.73 -0.44
N GLY A 408 -2.59 -20.63 -1.19
CA GLY A 408 -3.70 -19.70 -0.98
C GLY A 408 -3.58 -18.85 0.29
N LYS A 409 -2.38 -18.71 0.84
CA LYS A 409 -2.09 -17.86 2.00
C LYS A 409 -1.77 -16.44 1.54
N ILE A 410 -2.56 -15.48 1.98
CA ILE A 410 -2.42 -14.07 1.59
C ILE A 410 -2.25 -13.22 2.85
N ASP A 411 -1.38 -12.20 2.76
CA ASP A 411 -1.13 -11.23 3.82
C ASP A 411 -2.41 -10.57 4.33
N ARG A 412 -2.48 -10.34 5.63
CA ARG A 412 -3.60 -9.64 6.25
C ARG A 412 -3.51 -8.14 5.98
N ILE A 413 -4.65 -7.56 5.63
CA ILE A 413 -4.78 -6.11 5.52
C ILE A 413 -4.92 -5.46 6.89
N GLN A 414 -4.38 -4.24 7.04
CA GLN A 414 -4.57 -3.42 8.24
C GLN A 414 -5.44 -2.22 7.91
N ILE A 415 -6.65 -2.19 8.48
CA ILE A 415 -7.62 -1.10 8.26
C ILE A 415 -7.39 -0.02 9.32
N PRO A 416 -7.04 1.23 8.94
CA PRO A 416 -6.86 2.31 9.90
C PRO A 416 -8.16 2.61 10.67
N GLN A 417 -8.03 2.92 11.96
CA GLN A 417 -9.16 3.19 12.86
C GLN A 417 -9.01 4.56 13.50
N ASN A 418 -10.15 5.21 13.78
CA ASN A 418 -10.26 6.46 14.55
C ASN A 418 -9.41 7.63 14.00
N SER A 419 -9.25 7.77 12.67
CA SER A 419 -8.49 8.88 12.05
C SER A 419 -9.13 10.25 12.32
N LEU A 420 -8.67 10.95 13.36
CA LEU A 420 -9.32 12.18 13.86
C LEU A 420 -9.22 13.35 12.88
N ASP A 421 -8.20 13.37 12.03
CA ASP A 421 -8.05 14.34 10.95
C ASP A 421 -9.08 14.13 9.81
N VAL A 422 -9.42 12.87 9.51
CA VAL A 422 -10.51 12.52 8.59
C VAL A 422 -11.86 12.79 9.24
N LEU A 423 -12.03 12.47 10.52
CA LEU A 423 -13.23 12.79 11.30
C LEU A 423 -13.53 14.30 11.26
N SER A 424 -12.50 15.13 11.44
CA SER A 424 -12.60 16.60 11.36
C SER A 424 -13.24 17.07 10.05
N GLN A 425 -12.83 16.47 8.93
CA GLN A 425 -13.42 16.78 7.62
C GLN A 425 -14.90 16.39 7.58
N HIS A 426 -15.24 15.20 8.09
CA HIS A 426 -16.61 14.71 8.04
C HIS A 426 -17.57 15.46 8.96
N ILE A 427 -17.14 15.87 10.16
CA ILE A 427 -17.94 16.74 11.04
C ILE A 427 -18.20 18.08 10.35
N TYR A 428 -17.19 18.68 9.72
CA TYR A 428 -17.40 19.91 8.97
C TYR A 428 -18.33 19.70 7.76
N GLY A 429 -18.25 18.53 7.11
CA GLY A 429 -19.17 18.13 6.05
C GLY A 429 -20.60 18.04 6.54
N MET A 430 -20.84 17.32 7.64
CA MET A 430 -22.14 17.20 8.31
C MET A 430 -22.70 18.59 8.63
N ALA A 431 -21.90 19.46 9.26
CA ALA A 431 -22.29 20.83 9.59
C ALA A 431 -22.73 21.68 8.37
N ILE A 432 -22.20 21.39 7.18
CA ILE A 432 -22.59 22.07 5.93
C ILE A 432 -23.90 21.53 5.36
N GLU A 433 -24.19 20.24 5.54
CA GLU A 433 -25.42 19.61 5.05
C GLU A 433 -26.66 20.23 5.71
N ASN A 434 -26.64 20.31 7.04
CA ASN A 434 -27.69 20.83 7.91
C ASN A 434 -27.12 21.00 9.34
N PRO A 435 -27.82 21.68 10.27
CA PRO A 435 -27.56 21.52 11.69
C PRO A 435 -27.73 20.05 12.11
N TRP A 436 -26.85 19.55 12.97
CA TRP A 436 -26.88 18.18 13.50
C TRP A 436 -26.98 18.23 15.02
N ASP A 437 -27.72 17.27 15.57
CA ASP A 437 -27.62 16.93 16.99
C ASP A 437 -26.26 16.24 17.26
N ILE A 438 -25.62 16.60 18.36
CA ILE A 438 -24.25 16.17 18.71
C ILE A 438 -24.21 14.65 18.94
N ASP A 439 -25.16 14.10 19.71
CA ASP A 439 -25.21 12.68 20.02
C ASP A 439 -25.58 11.84 18.78
N TYR A 440 -26.56 12.29 18.01
CA TYR A 440 -26.96 11.60 16.78
C TYR A 440 -25.82 11.58 15.74
N ALA A 441 -25.05 12.66 15.62
CA ALA A 441 -23.87 12.67 14.75
C ALA A 441 -22.82 11.64 15.21
N PHE A 442 -22.55 11.55 16.51
CA PHE A 442 -21.67 10.54 17.09
C PHE A 442 -22.15 9.12 16.77
N ASP A 443 -23.45 8.84 16.92
CA ASP A 443 -24.04 7.55 16.56
C ASP A 443 -23.86 7.21 15.07
N VAL A 444 -24.08 8.18 14.16
CA VAL A 444 -23.85 7.98 12.72
C VAL A 444 -22.37 7.71 12.43
N ILE A 445 -21.46 8.40 13.09
CA ILE A 445 -20.01 8.18 12.96
C ILE A 445 -19.63 6.76 13.40
N LYS A 446 -20.13 6.29 14.56
CA LYS A 446 -19.83 4.94 15.09
C LYS A 446 -20.42 3.79 14.28
N LYS A 447 -21.37 4.05 13.38
CA LYS A 447 -21.81 3.06 12.36
C LYS A 447 -20.72 2.76 11.33
N SER A 448 -19.71 3.63 11.16
CA SER A 448 -18.55 3.31 10.34
C SER A 448 -17.68 2.26 11.02
N TYR A 449 -17.24 1.25 10.26
CA TYR A 449 -16.29 0.26 10.78
C TYR A 449 -15.02 0.94 11.32
N CYS A 450 -14.50 1.95 10.63
CA CYS A 450 -13.28 2.65 11.03
C CYS A 450 -13.42 3.47 12.32
N PHE A 451 -14.64 3.82 12.75
CA PHE A 451 -14.90 4.64 13.94
C PHE A 451 -15.77 3.93 15.00
N ARG A 452 -15.96 2.61 14.87
CA ARG A 452 -16.76 1.81 15.81
C ARG A 452 -16.24 1.87 17.26
N ASN A 453 -14.92 2.04 17.41
CA ASN A 453 -14.20 2.16 18.66
C ASN A 453 -13.84 3.62 18.98
N LEU A 454 -14.54 4.60 18.38
CA LEU A 454 -14.31 6.01 18.70
C LEU A 454 -14.81 6.29 20.12
N GLU A 455 -13.92 6.83 20.94
CA GLU A 455 -14.21 7.32 22.28
C GLU A 455 -14.97 8.64 22.22
N ARG A 456 -15.82 8.88 23.22
CA ARG A 456 -16.65 10.09 23.28
C ARG A 456 -15.78 11.34 23.42
N ASP A 457 -14.78 11.28 24.28
CA ASP A 457 -13.85 12.39 24.53
C ASP A 457 -13.11 12.81 23.24
N ASP A 458 -12.63 11.84 22.45
CA ASP A 458 -11.98 12.11 21.16
C ASP A 458 -12.92 12.80 20.16
N TYR A 459 -14.21 12.47 20.18
CA TYR A 459 -15.21 13.12 19.34
C TYR A 459 -15.47 14.56 19.79
N GLU A 460 -15.60 14.78 21.09
CA GLU A 460 -15.85 16.11 21.68
C GLU A 460 -14.64 17.03 21.51
N GLU A 461 -13.40 16.53 21.70
CA GLU A 461 -12.18 17.30 21.43
C GLU A 461 -12.10 17.77 19.97
N VAL A 462 -12.50 16.93 19.00
CA VAL A 462 -12.57 17.33 17.59
C VAL A 462 -13.65 18.38 17.35
N LEU A 463 -14.80 18.29 18.04
CA LEU A 463 -15.84 19.31 18.00
C LEU A 463 -15.34 20.65 18.55
N SER A 464 -14.74 20.65 19.75
CA SER A 464 -14.14 21.84 20.39
C SER A 464 -13.08 22.49 19.50
N TYR A 465 -12.22 21.67 18.87
CA TYR A 465 -11.25 22.13 17.87
C TYR A 465 -11.94 22.85 16.69
N LEU A 466 -12.95 22.23 16.09
CA LEU A 466 -13.65 22.83 14.95
C LEU A 466 -14.50 24.04 15.33
N ALA A 467 -14.99 24.12 16.57
CA ALA A 467 -15.77 25.23 17.11
C ALA A 467 -14.91 26.46 17.45
N GLY A 468 -13.59 26.27 17.61
CA GLY A 468 -12.63 27.31 17.98
C GLY A 468 -12.58 27.59 19.48
N GLU A 469 -12.81 26.58 20.31
CA GLU A 469 -12.72 26.70 21.77
C GLU A 469 -11.28 26.79 22.28
N TYR A 470 -10.32 26.33 21.47
CA TYR A 470 -8.89 26.61 21.65
C TYR A 470 -8.57 28.02 21.12
N VAL A 471 -8.86 29.04 21.92
CA VAL A 471 -8.78 30.46 21.54
C VAL A 471 -7.38 30.84 21.01
N GLU A 472 -6.34 30.24 21.60
CA GLU A 472 -4.94 30.32 21.23
C GLU A 472 -4.69 30.06 19.73
N LEU A 473 -5.45 29.15 19.12
CA LEU A 473 -5.26 28.79 17.71
C LEU A 473 -5.60 29.94 16.74
N GLU A 474 -6.45 30.90 17.14
CA GLU A 474 -6.79 32.05 16.30
C GLU A 474 -5.57 32.96 16.06
N GLU A 475 -4.65 33.06 17.02
CA GLU A 475 -3.38 33.79 16.89
C GLU A 475 -2.49 33.22 15.78
N ARG A 476 -2.71 31.94 15.43
CA ARG A 476 -2.01 31.24 14.34
C ARG A 476 -2.83 31.14 13.06
N TYR A 477 -3.90 31.93 12.92
CA TYR A 477 -4.82 31.96 11.77
C TYR A 477 -5.48 30.59 11.51
N VAL A 478 -5.79 29.86 12.58
CA VAL A 478 -6.58 28.63 12.53
C VAL A 478 -7.98 28.98 13.02
N TYR A 479 -8.88 29.24 12.07
CA TYR A 479 -10.22 29.76 12.37
C TYR A 479 -11.25 28.65 12.60
N PRO A 480 -12.28 28.91 13.41
CA PRO A 480 -13.39 27.99 13.62
C PRO A 480 -14.15 27.69 12.32
N LYS A 481 -14.61 26.44 12.19
CA LYS A 481 -15.31 25.89 11.02
C LYS A 481 -16.79 25.64 11.31
N ILE A 482 -17.13 25.36 12.55
CA ILE A 482 -18.50 25.12 13.00
C ILE A 482 -18.87 26.11 14.12
N TRP A 483 -20.16 26.21 14.38
CA TRP A 483 -20.70 26.71 15.65
C TRP A 483 -21.27 25.52 16.42
N ILE A 484 -21.29 25.62 17.75
CA ILE A 484 -21.91 24.65 18.66
C ILE A 484 -22.83 25.42 19.60
N ASP A 485 -24.00 24.86 19.88
CA ASP A 485 -24.97 25.29 20.87
C ASP A 485 -25.22 24.09 21.81
N TYR A 486 -24.53 24.09 22.95
CA TYR A 486 -24.61 23.00 23.93
C TYR A 486 -25.98 22.91 24.60
N ASP A 487 -26.68 24.04 24.79
CA ASP A 487 -28.03 24.06 25.38
C ASP A 487 -29.04 23.36 24.47
N LYS A 488 -28.88 23.52 23.15
CA LYS A 488 -29.71 22.82 22.15
C LYS A 488 -29.14 21.48 21.69
N ASN A 489 -27.99 21.06 22.21
CA ASN A 489 -27.25 19.87 21.76
C ASN A 489 -26.98 19.84 20.24
N THR A 490 -26.69 20.98 19.61
CA THR A 490 -26.57 21.05 18.14
C THR A 490 -25.32 21.76 17.65
N PHE A 491 -24.84 21.36 16.48
CA PHE A 491 -23.76 22.04 15.76
C PHE A 491 -24.09 22.27 14.28
N GLY A 492 -23.44 23.24 13.66
CA GLY A 492 -23.64 23.54 12.24
C GLY A 492 -22.57 24.44 11.63
N LYS A 493 -22.70 24.72 10.32
CA LYS A 493 -21.65 25.44 9.58
C LYS A 493 -21.47 26.88 10.07
N ARG A 494 -20.21 27.30 10.23
CA ARG A 494 -19.84 28.70 10.45
C ARG A 494 -19.39 29.35 9.14
N GLY A 495 -19.92 30.53 8.86
CA GLY A 495 -19.52 31.34 7.70
C GLY A 495 -20.15 30.97 6.35
N LYS A 496 -20.19 31.96 5.43
CA LYS A 496 -20.79 31.81 4.09
C LYS A 496 -19.92 30.99 3.12
N LEU A 497 -18.61 30.95 3.34
CA LEU A 497 -17.64 30.27 2.47
C LEU A 497 -17.50 28.78 2.77
N ALA A 498 -18.24 28.23 3.73
CA ALA A 498 -17.97 26.91 4.29
C ALA A 498 -17.88 25.80 3.24
N ARG A 499 -18.87 25.74 2.35
CA ARG A 499 -18.93 24.78 1.24
C ARG A 499 -17.78 24.93 0.25
N MET A 500 -17.37 26.16 -0.06
CA MET A 500 -16.24 26.40 -0.97
C MET A 500 -14.93 25.91 -0.35
N LEU A 501 -14.70 26.23 0.92
CA LEU A 501 -13.53 25.75 1.66
C LEU A 501 -13.51 24.22 1.74
N TYR A 502 -14.65 23.60 2.05
CA TYR A 502 -14.79 22.14 2.07
C TYR A 502 -14.45 21.52 0.70
N SER A 503 -15.15 21.92 -0.36
CA SER A 503 -14.97 21.30 -1.70
C SER A 503 -13.58 21.49 -2.30
N THR A 504 -12.80 22.47 -1.83
CA THR A 504 -11.45 22.75 -2.35
C THR A 504 -10.34 22.17 -1.49
N ASN A 505 -10.63 21.69 -0.27
CA ASN A 505 -9.61 21.19 0.66
C ASN A 505 -9.87 19.76 1.14
N ILE A 506 -11.02 19.17 0.80
CA ILE A 506 -11.37 17.79 1.16
C ILE A 506 -10.48 16.77 0.47
N GLY A 507 -10.18 15.70 1.20
CA GLY A 507 -9.45 14.53 0.70
C GLY A 507 -8.38 14.08 1.69
N THR A 508 -7.78 12.93 1.41
CA THR A 508 -6.79 12.33 2.31
C THR A 508 -5.41 12.14 1.69
N ILE A 509 -5.28 12.37 0.38
CA ILE A 509 -4.00 12.39 -0.31
C ILE A 509 -3.26 13.69 0.06
N PRO A 510 -2.07 13.62 0.67
CA PRO A 510 -1.29 14.82 1.00
C PRO A 510 -0.69 15.48 -0.26
N ASP A 511 -0.53 16.80 -0.24
CA ASP A 511 0.08 17.57 -1.33
C ASP A 511 1.60 17.38 -1.32
N ARG A 512 2.08 16.25 -1.85
CA ARG A 512 3.53 16.00 -1.96
C ARG A 512 4.09 16.71 -3.18
N SER A 513 4.72 17.86 -2.98
CA SER A 513 5.69 18.36 -3.96
C SER A 513 7.06 17.76 -3.64
N GLY A 514 7.67 17.07 -4.59
CA GLY A 514 9.10 16.78 -4.47
C GLY A 514 9.89 18.08 -4.31
N VAL A 515 10.94 18.04 -3.48
CA VAL A 515 11.91 19.10 -3.27
C VAL A 515 12.65 19.35 -4.58
N LEU A 516 12.51 20.55 -5.15
CA LEU A 516 13.18 20.91 -6.40
C LEU A 516 14.69 20.90 -6.18
N VAL A 517 15.41 20.29 -7.10
CA VAL A 517 16.88 20.33 -7.10
C VAL A 517 17.31 21.33 -8.16
N LYS A 518 18.13 22.30 -7.75
CA LYS A 518 18.67 23.34 -8.61
C LYS A 518 20.18 23.28 -8.73
N CYS A 519 20.70 23.34 -9.94
CA CYS A 519 22.11 23.47 -10.23
C CYS A 519 22.32 24.77 -11.00
N ASN A 520 23.19 25.67 -10.51
CA ASN A 520 23.45 26.98 -11.14
C ASN A 520 22.18 27.81 -11.47
N GLY A 521 21.13 27.68 -10.63
CA GLY A 521 19.85 28.40 -10.81
C GLY A 521 18.78 27.66 -11.62
N GLU A 522 19.17 26.66 -12.41
CA GLU A 522 18.28 25.82 -13.23
C GLU A 522 17.77 24.61 -12.48
N VAL A 523 16.53 24.19 -12.75
CA VAL A 523 15.92 23.01 -12.10
C VAL A 523 16.37 21.75 -12.83
N VAL A 524 17.11 20.89 -12.13
CA VAL A 524 17.65 19.62 -12.66
C VAL A 524 16.79 18.41 -12.31
N GLY A 525 15.81 18.58 -11.42
CA GLY A 525 14.84 17.54 -11.10
C GLY A 525 14.16 17.79 -9.76
N LYS A 526 13.60 16.73 -9.17
CA LYS A 526 12.99 16.76 -7.84
C LYS A 526 13.44 15.54 -7.06
N VAL A 527 13.70 15.72 -5.77
CA VAL A 527 13.91 14.62 -4.82
C VAL A 527 12.77 14.60 -3.81
N GLU A 528 12.60 13.49 -3.11
CA GLU A 528 11.59 13.43 -2.05
C GLU A 528 12.02 14.24 -0.83
N GLU A 529 11.05 14.66 -0.02
CA GLU A 529 11.30 15.46 1.18
C GLU A 529 12.11 14.68 2.22
N ASP A 530 11.70 13.44 2.52
CA ASP A 530 12.42 12.53 3.43
C ASP A 530 13.89 12.31 3.00
N PHE A 531 14.16 12.38 1.70
CA PHE A 531 15.52 12.31 1.16
C PHE A 531 16.28 13.60 1.45
N TYR A 532 15.66 14.76 1.20
CA TYR A 532 16.23 16.06 1.54
C TYR A 532 16.52 16.19 3.04
N GLU A 533 15.65 15.69 3.91
CA GLU A 533 15.85 15.74 5.37
C GLU A 533 17.09 14.97 5.83
N LYS A 534 17.47 13.92 5.09
CA LYS A 534 18.69 13.15 5.38
C LYS A 534 19.96 13.83 4.85
N LEU A 535 19.84 14.80 3.93
CA LEU A 535 20.98 15.49 3.34
C LEU A 535 21.66 16.44 4.34
N LYS A 536 22.95 16.21 4.55
CA LYS A 536 23.88 17.11 5.21
C LYS A 536 24.72 17.83 4.15
N LYS A 537 25.09 19.08 4.44
CA LYS A 537 25.96 19.87 3.55
C LYS A 537 27.22 19.08 3.21
N GLY A 538 27.52 18.94 1.92
CA GLY A 538 28.63 18.14 1.41
C GLY A 538 28.24 16.77 0.89
N ASP A 539 27.06 16.27 1.25
CA ASP A 539 26.54 15.00 0.74
C ASP A 539 26.39 15.03 -0.79
N THR A 540 26.63 13.90 -1.42
CA THR A 540 26.52 13.71 -2.86
C THR A 540 25.44 12.68 -3.16
N PHE A 541 24.59 12.95 -4.14
CA PHE A 541 23.51 12.07 -4.55
C PHE A 541 23.27 12.09 -6.06
N VAL A 542 22.62 11.05 -6.58
CA VAL A 542 22.30 10.93 -8.02
C VAL A 542 20.87 11.36 -8.27
N LEU A 543 20.68 12.21 -9.27
CA LEU A 543 19.37 12.63 -9.79
C LEU A 543 19.44 12.70 -11.31
N GLY A 544 18.53 12.01 -12.01
CA GLY A 544 18.49 12.02 -13.47
C GLY A 544 19.78 11.49 -14.14
N GLY A 545 20.48 10.55 -13.49
CA GLY A 545 21.75 9.99 -14.00
C GLY A 545 22.99 10.83 -13.72
N THR A 546 22.85 12.03 -13.13
CA THR A 546 23.96 12.94 -12.80
C THR A 546 24.20 12.99 -11.29
N THR A 547 25.46 13.03 -10.86
CA THR A 547 25.82 13.19 -9.44
C THR A 547 25.89 14.67 -9.07
N TYR A 548 25.25 15.01 -7.96
CA TYR A 548 25.15 16.36 -7.43
C TYR A 548 25.64 16.40 -5.99
N ARG A 549 26.40 17.44 -5.63
CA ARG A 549 26.76 17.74 -4.24
C ARG A 549 25.76 18.72 -3.64
N PHE A 550 25.17 18.35 -2.53
CA PHE A 550 24.27 19.18 -1.74
C PHE A 550 25.04 20.32 -1.08
N ASN A 551 24.70 21.55 -1.46
CA ASN A 551 25.31 22.75 -0.90
C ASN A 551 24.49 23.26 0.29
N TYR A 552 23.20 23.50 0.06
CA TYR A 552 22.24 23.94 1.07
C TYR A 552 20.82 23.79 0.52
N GLY A 553 19.85 23.69 1.42
CA GLY A 553 18.44 23.72 1.09
C GLY A 553 17.76 24.95 1.67
N ARG A 554 16.77 25.49 0.96
CA ARG A 554 15.91 26.58 1.43
C ARG A 554 14.47 26.28 1.04
N GLY A 555 13.69 25.80 2.00
CA GLY A 555 12.32 25.32 1.73
C GLY A 555 12.33 24.10 0.81
N MET A 556 11.46 24.08 -0.19
CA MET A 556 11.34 22.98 -1.18
C MET A 556 12.30 23.13 -2.37
N ILE A 557 13.44 23.79 -2.17
CA ILE A 557 14.48 23.94 -3.18
C ILE A 557 15.82 23.60 -2.52
N ILE A 558 16.53 22.63 -3.07
CA ILE A 558 17.93 22.36 -2.73
C ILE A 558 18.83 22.85 -3.85
N ASN A 559 19.85 23.60 -3.48
CA ASN A 559 20.89 24.00 -4.40
C ASN A 559 22.02 22.99 -4.32
N VAL A 560 22.44 22.55 -5.48
CA VAL A 560 23.50 21.59 -5.68
C VAL A 560 24.52 22.11 -6.68
N SER A 561 25.72 21.54 -6.64
CA SER A 561 26.72 21.72 -7.67
C SER A 561 26.98 20.38 -8.36
N PRO A 562 27.40 20.36 -9.64
CA PRO A 562 27.84 19.13 -10.27
C PRO A 562 28.98 18.55 -9.44
N ALA A 563 28.94 17.23 -9.24
CA ALA A 563 29.97 16.53 -8.51
C ALA A 563 30.42 15.32 -9.31
N SER A 564 31.72 15.06 -9.25
CA SER A 564 32.32 13.85 -9.79
C SER A 564 32.57 12.87 -8.65
N GLY A 565 32.40 11.58 -8.93
CA GLY A 565 32.49 10.52 -7.93
C GLY A 565 31.12 9.99 -7.51
N PRO A 566 31.10 8.92 -6.70
CA PRO A 566 29.85 8.27 -6.31
C PRO A 566 29.11 9.04 -5.21
N PRO A 567 27.80 8.79 -5.09
CA PRO A 567 26.99 9.41 -4.08
C PRO A 567 27.34 8.89 -2.67
N THR A 568 27.43 9.79 -1.71
CA THR A 568 27.62 9.50 -0.27
C THR A 568 26.30 9.26 0.45
N ILE A 569 25.19 9.76 -0.08
CA ILE A 569 23.85 9.30 0.33
C ILE A 569 23.36 8.22 -0.64
N PRO A 570 22.90 7.05 -0.15
CA PRO A 570 22.36 5.99 -0.98
C PRO A 570 21.12 6.45 -1.75
N ARG A 571 20.93 5.88 -2.94
CA ARG A 571 19.81 6.21 -3.85
C ARG A 571 18.47 5.97 -3.14
N TRP A 572 17.51 6.86 -3.42
CA TRP A 572 16.21 7.03 -2.75
C TRP A 572 15.68 5.80 -1.99
N PHE A 573 15.77 5.85 -0.66
CA PHE A 573 15.30 4.79 0.23
C PHE A 573 13.77 4.71 0.40
N SER A 574 13.05 5.77 0.01
CA SER A 574 11.62 5.95 0.29
C SER A 574 10.67 5.33 -0.75
N GLU A 575 11.18 4.81 -1.87
CA GLU A 575 10.38 4.09 -2.88
C GLU A 575 10.36 2.56 -2.68
N GLN A 576 11.13 2.00 -1.73
CA GLN A 576 11.15 0.56 -1.51
C GLN A 576 9.91 0.09 -0.74
N LEU A 577 9.23 -0.92 -1.29
CA LEU A 577 8.09 -1.57 -0.65
C LEU A 577 8.57 -2.27 0.65
N PRO A 578 7.87 -2.14 1.79
CA PRO A 578 8.21 -2.87 2.99
C PRO A 578 7.71 -4.32 2.88
N LEU A 579 8.50 -5.24 3.45
CA LEU A 579 8.10 -6.64 3.66
C LEU A 579 6.89 -6.70 4.58
N SER A 580 5.87 -7.47 4.20
CA SER A 580 4.71 -7.71 5.04
C SER A 580 5.09 -8.57 6.26
N TYR A 581 4.48 -8.25 7.41
CA TYR A 581 4.74 -8.98 8.66
C TYR A 581 4.38 -10.46 8.57
N ASP A 582 3.31 -10.81 7.87
CA ASP A 582 2.86 -12.21 7.73
C ASP A 582 3.87 -13.04 6.92
N LEU A 583 4.31 -12.53 5.76
CA LEU A 583 5.37 -13.16 4.97
C LEU A 583 6.70 -13.24 5.76
N ALA A 584 7.04 -12.20 6.51
CA ALA A 584 8.21 -12.18 7.37
C ALA A 584 8.16 -13.31 8.43
N LEU A 585 7.00 -13.55 9.04
CA LEU A 585 6.80 -14.66 9.96
C LEU A 585 6.93 -16.02 9.26
N ASP A 586 6.49 -16.16 8.01
CA ASP A 586 6.61 -17.42 7.27
C ASP A 586 8.05 -17.72 6.86
N ILE A 587 8.82 -16.71 6.48
CA ILE A 587 10.27 -16.84 6.29
C ILE A 587 10.95 -17.25 7.61
N GLN A 588 10.53 -16.69 8.74
CA GLN A 588 11.06 -17.09 10.04
C GLN A 588 10.66 -18.51 10.46
N ARG A 589 9.46 -18.98 10.08
CA ARG A 589 9.06 -20.38 10.27
C ARG A 589 9.92 -21.31 9.43
N PHE A 590 10.16 -20.95 8.18
CA PHE A 590 11.10 -21.67 7.32
C PHE A 590 12.50 -21.70 7.94
N ARG A 591 12.98 -20.59 8.52
CA ARG A 591 14.25 -20.55 9.26
C ARG A 591 14.32 -21.53 10.43
N ALA A 592 13.27 -21.62 11.23
CA ALA A 592 13.21 -22.60 12.32
C ALA A 592 13.19 -24.06 11.81
N ASN A 593 12.49 -24.31 10.70
CA ASN A 593 12.45 -25.63 10.09
C ASN A 593 13.83 -26.02 9.55
N MET A 594 14.55 -25.10 8.90
CA MET A 594 15.92 -25.32 8.44
C MET A 594 16.88 -25.63 9.58
N GLU A 595 16.81 -24.90 10.70
CA GLU A 595 17.60 -25.21 11.90
C GLU A 595 17.32 -26.64 12.40
N THR A 596 16.04 -27.03 12.45
CA THR A 596 15.63 -28.39 12.83
C THR A 596 16.18 -29.42 11.86
N LYS A 597 16.15 -29.15 10.54
CA LYS A 597 16.69 -30.06 9.53
C LYS A 597 18.20 -30.23 9.65
N PHE A 598 18.97 -29.17 9.91
CA PHE A 598 20.42 -29.34 10.15
C PHE A 598 20.75 -30.08 11.44
N GLN A 599 19.87 -30.04 12.46
CA GLN A 599 20.06 -30.77 13.70
C GLN A 599 19.77 -32.27 13.58
N TYR A 600 18.77 -32.66 12.78
CA TYR A 600 18.22 -34.02 12.81
C TYR A 600 18.27 -34.79 11.47
N SER A 601 18.46 -34.12 10.33
CA SER A 601 18.60 -34.81 9.04
C SER A 601 19.92 -35.57 8.96
N LYS A 602 19.95 -36.67 8.20
CA LYS A 602 21.13 -37.54 8.11
C LYS A 602 22.10 -37.09 7.01
N THR A 603 21.59 -36.51 5.92
CA THR A 603 22.41 -36.09 4.77
C THR A 603 22.00 -34.73 4.19
N LYS A 604 22.85 -34.17 3.31
CA LYS A 604 22.56 -32.94 2.56
C LYS A 604 21.35 -33.14 1.64
N GLU A 605 21.24 -34.31 1.03
CA GLU A 605 20.17 -34.69 0.12
C GLU A 605 18.80 -34.63 0.80
N ASP A 606 18.68 -35.11 2.05
CA ASP A 606 17.44 -35.04 2.85
C ASP A 606 16.95 -33.59 3.03
N VAL A 607 17.88 -32.65 3.18
CA VAL A 607 17.56 -31.22 3.37
C VAL A 607 17.18 -30.57 2.04
N LEU A 608 17.88 -30.91 0.95
CA LEU A 608 17.55 -30.43 -0.39
C LEU A 608 16.15 -30.88 -0.84
N GLU A 609 15.80 -32.15 -0.62
CA GLU A 609 14.46 -32.67 -0.90
C GLU A 609 13.40 -31.91 -0.11
N TYR A 610 13.63 -31.66 1.19
CA TYR A 610 12.74 -30.83 1.99
C TYR A 610 12.58 -29.41 1.44
N ILE A 611 13.66 -28.75 1.00
CA ILE A 611 13.59 -27.39 0.45
C ILE A 611 12.78 -27.38 -0.85
N ASN A 612 13.04 -28.33 -1.75
CA ASN A 612 12.31 -28.50 -3.00
C ASN A 612 10.80 -28.68 -2.75
N ASP A 613 10.43 -29.62 -1.88
CA ASP A 613 9.03 -29.94 -1.59
C ASP A 613 8.31 -28.83 -0.83
N TYR A 614 8.99 -28.18 0.11
CA TYR A 614 8.41 -27.13 0.94
C TYR A 614 8.23 -25.82 0.15
N LEU A 615 9.18 -25.45 -0.71
CA LEU A 615 9.17 -24.16 -1.42
C LEU A 615 8.72 -24.23 -2.89
N TYR A 616 8.61 -25.42 -3.47
CA TYR A 616 8.30 -25.63 -4.90
C TYR A 616 9.30 -24.95 -5.85
N VAL A 617 10.59 -25.06 -5.54
CA VAL A 617 11.70 -24.51 -6.33
C VAL A 617 12.47 -25.60 -7.07
N ASP A 618 13.36 -25.21 -7.99
CA ASP A 618 14.24 -26.14 -8.68
C ASP A 618 15.47 -26.51 -7.82
N ASN A 619 16.24 -27.50 -8.30
CA ASN A 619 17.42 -28.00 -7.60
C ASN A 619 18.53 -26.94 -7.44
N PHE A 620 18.64 -25.98 -8.36
CA PHE A 620 19.63 -24.90 -8.28
C PHE A 620 19.29 -23.95 -7.15
N ALA A 621 18.05 -23.46 -7.11
CA ALA A 621 17.53 -22.63 -6.03
C ALA A 621 17.59 -23.35 -4.69
N ALA A 622 17.19 -24.63 -4.62
CA ALA A 622 17.25 -25.41 -3.39
C ALA A 622 18.69 -25.53 -2.86
N ASN A 623 19.67 -25.79 -3.74
CA ASN A 623 21.06 -25.84 -3.34
C ASN A 623 21.59 -24.46 -2.87
N ALA A 624 21.24 -23.38 -3.55
CA ALA A 624 21.63 -22.03 -3.14
C ALA A 624 21.05 -21.66 -1.76
N ILE A 625 19.78 -22.01 -1.50
CA ILE A 625 19.14 -21.84 -0.20
C ILE A 625 19.83 -22.69 0.86
N TYR A 626 20.08 -23.99 0.57
CA TYR A 626 20.80 -24.87 1.48
C TYR A 626 22.14 -24.28 1.91
N GLU A 627 22.99 -23.88 0.95
CA GLU A 627 24.32 -23.35 1.25
C GLU A 627 24.25 -22.07 2.08
N TYR A 628 23.32 -21.15 1.75
CA TYR A 628 23.15 -19.92 2.52
C TYR A 628 22.78 -20.19 3.98
N PHE A 629 21.85 -21.12 4.20
CA PHE A 629 21.40 -21.50 5.54
C PHE A 629 22.44 -22.32 6.31
N ASN A 630 23.18 -23.19 5.62
CA ASN A 630 24.26 -23.98 6.18
C ASN A 630 25.43 -23.09 6.62
N GLU A 631 25.81 -22.10 5.81
CA GLU A 631 26.80 -21.09 6.18
C GLU A 631 26.42 -20.39 7.48
N GLN A 632 25.15 -19.94 7.59
CA GLN A 632 24.66 -19.32 8.81
C GLN A 632 24.75 -20.31 9.97
N TYR A 633 24.19 -21.52 9.84
CA TYR A 633 24.12 -22.55 10.89
C TYR A 633 25.50 -22.91 11.46
N VAL A 634 26.48 -23.15 10.59
CA VAL A 634 27.83 -23.51 11.01
C VAL A 634 28.53 -22.31 11.65
N TYR A 635 28.28 -21.09 11.17
CA TYR A 635 28.88 -19.88 11.73
C TYR A 635 28.26 -19.51 13.10
N ALA A 636 26.93 -19.44 13.18
CA ALA A 636 26.15 -18.99 14.33
C ALA A 636 24.73 -19.59 14.35
N ILE A 637 23.99 -19.35 15.42
CA ILE A 637 22.58 -19.76 15.50
C ILE A 637 21.75 -19.13 14.37
N ILE A 638 20.72 -19.85 13.90
CA ILE A 638 19.74 -19.32 12.95
C ILE A 638 18.66 -18.53 13.71
N PRO A 639 18.57 -17.20 13.55
CA PRO A 639 17.47 -16.43 14.12
C PRO A 639 16.13 -16.80 13.48
N SER A 640 15.06 -16.84 14.25
CA SER A 640 13.73 -17.27 13.81
C SER A 640 12.64 -16.67 14.71
N TYR A 641 11.38 -17.04 14.49
CA TYR A 641 10.25 -16.56 15.29
C TYR A 641 10.34 -16.98 16.77
N LYS A 642 11.21 -17.93 17.11
CA LYS A 642 11.51 -18.38 18.48
C LYS A 642 12.79 -17.78 19.06
N LYS A 643 13.64 -17.16 18.23
CA LYS A 643 15.01 -16.78 18.58
C LYS A 643 15.36 -15.42 17.97
N LEU A 644 15.42 -14.38 18.79
CA LEU A 644 15.94 -13.08 18.39
C LEU A 644 17.45 -13.05 18.66
N LEU A 645 18.27 -12.89 17.62
CA LEU A 645 19.73 -12.81 17.77
C LEU A 645 20.19 -11.35 17.79
N ILE A 646 20.92 -10.97 18.83
CA ILE A 646 21.66 -9.72 18.95
C ILE A 646 23.14 -9.99 18.71
N GLU A 647 23.67 -9.48 17.61
CA GLU A 647 25.07 -9.63 17.21
C GLU A 647 25.87 -8.36 17.51
N TYR A 648 26.85 -8.48 18.40
CA TYR A 648 27.83 -7.45 18.72
C TYR A 648 29.02 -7.59 17.78
N TYR A 649 29.00 -6.83 16.69
CA TYR A 649 30.01 -6.84 15.66
C TYR A 649 31.02 -5.70 15.87
N LYS A 650 32.29 -6.06 16.04
CA LYS A 650 33.40 -5.09 16.10
C LYS A 650 33.98 -4.90 14.70
N GLY A 651 33.64 -3.76 14.10
CA GLY A 651 33.98 -3.43 12.73
C GLY A 651 35.39 -2.90 12.50
N TYR A 652 35.76 -2.75 11.22
CA TYR A 652 36.95 -2.02 10.81
C TYR A 652 36.93 -0.57 11.35
N GLY A 653 38.06 -0.08 11.85
CA GLY A 653 38.18 1.30 12.39
C GLY A 653 37.64 1.49 13.82
N ASN A 654 37.58 0.43 14.63
CA ASN A 654 37.07 0.44 16.02
C ASN A 654 35.58 0.81 16.20
N ARG A 655 34.83 1.02 15.11
CA ARG A 655 33.39 1.27 15.16
C ARG A 655 32.64 0.03 15.63
N ARG A 656 31.70 0.22 16.56
CA ARG A 656 30.89 -0.87 17.15
C ARG A 656 29.51 -0.89 16.52
N PHE A 657 29.06 -2.08 16.14
CA PHE A 657 27.72 -2.33 15.64
C PHE A 657 27.03 -3.32 16.58
N VAL A 658 25.77 -3.04 16.89
CA VAL A 658 24.87 -4.00 17.51
C VAL A 658 23.75 -4.28 16.53
N VAL A 659 23.79 -5.46 15.91
CA VAL A 659 22.88 -5.90 14.87
C VAL A 659 21.77 -6.73 15.51
N PHE A 660 20.53 -6.33 15.27
CA PHE A 660 19.34 -7.09 15.65
C PHE A 660 18.85 -7.86 14.44
N HIS A 661 18.98 -9.18 14.49
CA HIS A 661 18.44 -10.10 13.49
C HIS A 661 16.93 -10.23 13.67
N SER A 662 16.22 -9.22 13.20
CA SER A 662 14.79 -8.98 13.42
C SER A 662 14.07 -9.02 12.08
N LEU A 663 13.72 -10.21 11.58
CA LEU A 663 13.03 -10.37 10.29
C LEU A 663 11.51 -10.25 10.47
N PHE A 664 11.03 -9.06 10.81
CA PHE A 664 9.59 -8.75 10.93
C PHE A 664 9.12 -7.70 9.91
N GLY A 665 9.99 -7.33 8.97
CA GLY A 665 9.74 -6.27 8.02
C GLY A 665 10.11 -4.88 8.54
N ARG A 666 10.43 -3.98 7.60
CA ARG A 666 11.04 -2.68 7.90
C ARG A 666 10.20 -1.80 8.83
N ARG A 667 8.87 -1.83 8.70
CA ARG A 667 7.95 -0.99 9.52
C ARG A 667 7.97 -1.41 10.99
N VAL A 668 8.04 -2.71 11.27
CA VAL A 668 8.17 -3.25 12.63
C VAL A 668 9.56 -2.93 13.19
N ASN A 669 10.59 -3.15 12.37
CA ASN A 669 11.97 -2.85 12.75
C ASN A 669 12.21 -1.36 13.03
N ASP A 670 11.52 -0.47 12.32
CA ASP A 670 11.58 0.97 12.57
C ASP A 670 11.01 1.33 13.96
N ALA A 671 9.86 0.77 14.34
CA ALA A 671 9.30 0.94 15.68
C ALA A 671 10.25 0.42 16.77
N LEU A 672 10.73 -0.82 16.63
CA LEU A 672 11.63 -1.45 17.61
C LEU A 672 12.93 -0.67 17.76
N SER A 673 13.59 -0.37 16.63
CA SER A 673 14.90 0.29 16.62
C SER A 673 14.86 1.68 17.28
N ARG A 674 13.81 2.48 17.05
CA ARG A 674 13.67 3.81 17.65
C ARG A 674 13.41 3.76 19.15
N ALA A 675 12.55 2.84 19.60
CA ALA A 675 12.30 2.65 21.02
C ALA A 675 13.58 2.23 21.76
N ILE A 676 14.30 1.25 21.21
CA ILE A 676 15.57 0.78 21.78
C ILE A 676 16.61 1.91 21.76
N ALA A 677 16.78 2.61 20.63
CA ALA A 677 17.72 3.72 20.52
C ALA A 677 17.43 4.84 21.53
N TYR A 678 16.15 5.17 21.74
CA TYR A 678 15.74 6.16 22.73
C TYR A 678 16.16 5.73 24.16
N VAL A 679 15.93 4.46 24.52
CA VAL A 679 16.32 3.92 25.82
C VAL A 679 17.84 3.85 25.97
N VAL A 680 18.56 3.44 24.92
CA VAL A 680 20.03 3.41 24.90
C VAL A 680 20.61 4.80 25.11
N SER A 681 20.18 5.78 24.32
CA SER A 681 20.69 7.15 24.43
C SER A 681 20.43 7.76 25.80
N ARG A 682 19.30 7.45 26.43
CA ARG A 682 18.96 7.96 27.78
C ARG A 682 19.76 7.27 28.89
N ASN A 683 19.99 5.95 28.80
CA ASN A 683 20.66 5.18 29.85
C ASN A 683 22.18 5.25 29.78
N TYR A 684 22.74 5.35 28.58
CA TYR A 684 24.19 5.29 28.35
C TYR A 684 24.79 6.63 27.93
N ASN A 685 23.96 7.66 27.69
CA ASN A 685 24.38 8.98 27.22
C ASN A 685 25.23 8.91 25.93
N VAL A 686 24.84 8.03 25.01
CA VAL A 686 25.50 7.81 23.71
C VAL A 686 24.57 8.20 22.57
N ASN A 687 25.11 8.90 21.58
CA ASN A 687 24.43 9.15 20.31
C ASN A 687 24.56 7.93 19.41
N VAL A 688 23.44 7.27 19.13
CA VAL A 688 23.43 6.09 18.26
C VAL A 688 22.94 6.44 16.86
N THR A 689 23.58 5.85 15.85
CA THR A 689 23.10 5.80 14.48
C THR A 689 22.24 4.56 14.30
N ILE A 690 21.10 4.71 13.63
CA ILE A 690 20.19 3.60 13.32
C ILE A 690 20.22 3.35 11.81
N SER A 691 20.32 2.09 11.42
CA SER A 691 20.01 1.65 10.06
C SER A 691 19.02 0.49 10.11
N ILE A 692 18.07 0.47 9.18
CA ILE A 692 16.89 -0.39 9.23
C ILE A 692 16.70 -1.04 7.86
N SER A 693 16.48 -2.35 7.86
CA SER A 693 16.06 -3.14 6.70
C SER A 693 14.87 -4.04 7.05
N ASP A 694 14.39 -4.80 6.08
CA ASP A 694 13.34 -5.79 6.29
C ASP A 694 13.82 -6.99 7.13
N ASN A 695 15.12 -7.30 7.08
CA ASN A 695 15.75 -8.43 7.75
C ASN A 695 16.33 -8.11 9.13
N GLY A 696 16.33 -6.84 9.53
CA GLY A 696 16.82 -6.40 10.83
C GLY A 696 17.15 -4.93 10.88
N PHE A 697 17.81 -4.52 11.96
CA PHE A 697 18.36 -3.17 12.11
C PHE A 697 19.66 -3.23 12.89
N TYR A 698 20.49 -2.20 12.77
CA TYR A 698 21.65 -2.05 13.65
C TYR A 698 21.66 -0.71 14.36
N LEU A 699 22.26 -0.71 15.55
CA LEU A 699 22.69 0.49 16.26
C LEU A 699 24.21 0.58 16.18
N SER A 700 24.74 1.74 15.83
CA SER A 700 26.18 2.00 15.87
C SER A 700 26.52 3.29 16.58
N ALA A 701 27.68 3.32 17.23
CA ALA A 701 28.22 4.48 17.90
C ALA A 701 29.74 4.51 17.69
N ASP A 702 30.28 5.72 17.61
CA ASP A 702 31.73 5.92 17.44
C ASP A 702 32.47 5.63 18.75
N GLU A 703 31.87 6.01 19.89
CA GLU A 703 32.40 5.77 21.24
C GLU A 703 31.27 5.37 22.22
N GLY A 704 31.65 4.74 23.33
CA GLY A 704 30.71 4.33 24.40
C GLY A 704 30.20 2.89 24.31
N LYS A 705 29.49 2.46 25.38
CA LYS A 705 28.82 1.15 25.44
C LYS A 705 27.40 1.30 24.89
N ILE A 706 27.03 0.45 23.93
CA ILE A 706 25.65 0.30 23.48
C ILE A 706 25.04 -0.87 24.27
N GLY A 707 24.37 -0.59 25.39
CA GLY A 707 23.68 -1.62 26.19
C GLY A 707 22.35 -2.01 25.57
N ALA A 708 22.41 -2.67 24.41
CA ALA A 708 21.27 -2.91 23.55
C ALA A 708 20.32 -3.98 24.12
N LEU A 709 20.86 -5.08 24.66
CA LEU A 709 20.09 -6.12 25.34
C LEU A 709 19.38 -5.54 26.56
N GLU A 710 20.12 -4.87 27.44
CA GLU A 710 19.57 -4.29 28.67
C GLU A 710 18.53 -3.20 28.37
N SER A 711 18.64 -2.53 27.22
CA SER A 711 17.66 -1.54 26.77
C SER A 711 16.43 -2.19 26.13
N PHE A 712 16.59 -3.32 25.44
CA PHE A 712 15.48 -4.11 24.91
C PHE A 712 14.64 -4.68 26.04
N GLU A 713 15.27 -5.27 27.07
CA GLU A 713 14.60 -5.88 28.22
C GLU A 713 13.78 -4.88 29.06
N LYS A 714 14.04 -3.58 28.93
CA LYS A 714 13.25 -2.51 29.57
C LYS A 714 11.97 -2.17 28.81
N LEU A 715 11.84 -2.60 27.56
CA LEU A 715 10.64 -2.40 26.77
C LEU A 715 9.61 -3.46 27.16
N THR A 716 8.43 -2.99 27.56
CA THR A 716 7.30 -3.84 27.92
C THR A 716 6.09 -3.52 27.04
N SER A 717 5.16 -4.45 26.90
CA SER A 717 3.95 -4.22 26.13
C SER A 717 3.09 -3.06 26.68
N GLU A 718 3.25 -2.72 27.96
CA GLU A 718 2.60 -1.56 28.60
C GLU A 718 3.30 -0.23 28.29
N ASN A 719 4.64 -0.19 28.30
CA ASN A 719 5.38 1.06 28.17
C ASN A 719 5.81 1.40 26.71
N PHE A 720 5.84 0.41 25.82
CA PHE A 720 6.46 0.53 24.50
C PHE A 720 5.85 1.65 23.65
N ARG A 721 4.52 1.76 23.65
CA ARG A 721 3.80 2.79 22.88
C ARG A 721 4.16 4.20 23.34
N ASN A 722 4.24 4.40 24.66
CA ASN A 722 4.61 5.69 25.26
C ASN A 722 6.08 6.04 24.99
N ILE A 723 6.98 5.08 25.11
CA ILE A 723 8.40 5.26 24.76
C ILE A 723 8.55 5.63 23.28
N LEU A 724 7.82 4.96 22.39
CA LEU A 724 7.87 5.24 20.96
C LEU A 724 7.34 6.64 20.65
N ILE A 725 6.23 7.07 21.26
CA ILE A 725 5.73 8.45 21.16
C ILE A 725 6.79 9.46 21.62
N GLN A 726 7.47 9.22 22.74
CA GLN A 726 8.55 10.07 23.22
C GLN A 726 9.73 10.11 22.25
N SER A 727 10.08 8.98 21.64
CA SER A 727 11.19 8.89 20.68
C SER A 727 10.96 9.70 19.42
N ILE A 728 9.70 9.88 18.99
CA ILE A 728 9.37 10.62 17.76
C ILE A 728 9.08 12.11 17.99
N ASN A 729 8.90 12.55 19.25
CA ASN A 729 8.45 13.92 19.56
C ASN A 729 9.35 15.03 18.98
N LYS A 730 10.64 14.77 18.78
CA LYS A 730 11.63 15.71 18.23
C LYS A 730 12.12 15.29 16.83
N THR A 731 11.37 14.46 16.13
CA THR A 731 11.74 13.94 14.81
C THR A 731 10.99 14.65 13.70
N GLU A 732 11.59 14.66 12.51
CA GLU A 732 10.92 15.18 11.31
C GLU A 732 9.73 14.32 10.90
N ILE A 733 9.72 13.02 11.22
CA ILE A 733 8.58 12.12 10.97
C ILE A 733 7.30 12.69 11.58
N LEU A 734 7.33 13.07 12.86
CA LEU A 734 6.17 13.67 13.52
C LEU A 734 5.81 15.03 12.89
N SER A 735 6.81 15.85 12.54
CA SER A 735 6.59 17.14 11.88
C SER A 735 5.88 17.01 10.54
N HIS A 736 6.29 16.03 9.72
CA HIS A 736 5.68 15.71 8.45
C HIS A 736 4.26 15.16 8.63
N ARG A 737 4.07 14.20 9.53
CA ARG A 737 2.73 13.63 9.81
C ARG A 737 1.78 14.66 10.38
N PHE A 738 2.25 15.56 11.23
CA PHE A 738 1.45 16.67 11.71
C PHE A 738 1.03 17.61 10.59
N ARG A 739 1.92 17.94 9.65
CA ARG A 739 1.56 18.74 8.47
C ARG A 739 0.44 18.08 7.66
N ASP A 740 0.57 16.78 7.39
CA ASP A 740 -0.44 16.04 6.64
C ASP A 740 -1.79 16.01 7.38
N CYS A 741 -1.76 15.75 8.69
CA CYS A 741 -2.94 15.77 9.55
C CYS A 741 -3.57 17.16 9.64
N ALA A 742 -2.78 18.22 9.81
CA ALA A 742 -3.25 19.61 9.84
C ALA A 742 -3.87 20.05 8.51
N GLY A 743 -3.32 19.57 7.39
CA GLY A 743 -3.89 19.76 6.06
C GLY A 743 -5.22 19.04 5.89
N ARG A 744 -5.30 17.77 6.31
CA ARG A 744 -6.53 16.97 6.26
C ARG A 744 -7.59 17.50 7.22
N SER A 745 -7.25 17.90 8.43
CA SER A 745 -8.19 18.41 9.44
C SER A 745 -8.65 19.86 9.21
N LEU A 746 -8.31 20.46 8.07
CA LEU A 746 -8.68 21.83 7.68
C LEU A 746 -8.14 22.90 8.64
N MET A 747 -7.11 22.56 9.41
CA MET A 747 -6.33 23.47 10.25
C MET A 747 -5.52 24.40 9.34
N THR A 748 -4.87 23.83 8.33
CA THR A 748 -4.19 24.55 7.26
C THR A 748 -4.91 24.33 5.92
N LEU A 749 -5.54 25.38 5.41
CA LEU A 749 -6.17 25.38 4.09
C LEU A 749 -5.11 25.34 2.98
N ARG A 750 -5.21 24.35 2.09
CA ARG A 750 -4.39 24.15 0.88
C ARG A 750 -4.72 25.21 -0.19
N HIS A 751 -6.01 25.43 -0.39
CA HIS A 751 -6.55 26.41 -1.33
C HIS A 751 -7.40 27.45 -0.59
N TYR A 752 -7.14 28.73 -0.88
CA TYR A 752 -7.92 29.83 -0.33
C TYR A 752 -8.18 30.89 -1.41
N LYS A 753 -9.46 31.17 -1.70
CA LYS A 753 -9.90 32.18 -2.68
C LYS A 753 -9.19 32.07 -4.04
N GLY A 754 -9.04 30.87 -4.58
CA GLY A 754 -8.41 30.64 -5.89
C GLY A 754 -6.87 30.62 -5.88
N HIS A 755 -6.23 30.93 -4.75
CA HIS A 755 -4.78 30.80 -4.61
C HIS A 755 -4.42 29.49 -3.90
N THR A 756 -3.49 28.75 -4.50
CA THR A 756 -2.86 27.57 -3.88
C THR A 756 -1.67 28.03 -3.06
N LYS A 757 -1.60 27.67 -1.78
CA LYS A 757 -0.40 27.95 -0.98
C LYS A 757 0.75 27.05 -1.45
N THR A 758 1.95 27.60 -1.56
CA THR A 758 3.13 26.79 -1.87
C THR A 758 3.44 25.84 -0.71
N THR A 759 3.85 24.61 -1.03
CA THR A 759 4.20 23.56 -0.06
C THR A 759 5.27 24.00 0.93
N GLY A 760 6.28 24.75 0.48
CA GLY A 760 7.31 25.32 1.37
C GLY A 760 6.76 26.30 2.43
N ARG A 761 5.75 27.11 2.10
CA ARG A 761 5.08 27.99 3.10
C ARG A 761 4.20 27.19 4.06
N GLN A 762 3.59 26.11 3.58
CA GLN A 762 2.83 25.20 4.44
C GLN A 762 3.74 24.50 5.46
N GLN A 763 4.95 24.08 5.06
CA GLN A 763 5.92 23.40 5.93
C GLN A 763 6.40 24.28 7.10
N VAL A 764 6.89 25.49 6.82
CA VAL A 764 7.36 26.42 7.86
C VAL A 764 6.24 26.74 8.86
N ARG A 765 5.03 26.99 8.35
CA ARG A 765 3.86 27.23 9.20
C ARG A 765 3.48 26.02 10.03
N SER A 766 3.60 24.81 9.48
CA SER A 766 3.24 23.57 10.19
C SER A 766 4.21 23.23 11.31
N LYS A 767 5.52 23.49 11.15
CA LYS A 767 6.50 23.33 12.25
C LYS A 767 6.24 24.30 13.40
N ILE A 768 5.94 25.57 13.09
CA ILE A 768 5.55 26.56 14.09
C ILE A 768 4.27 26.13 14.79
N LEU A 769 3.28 25.67 14.01
CA LEU A 769 1.99 25.23 14.53
C LEU A 769 2.10 23.97 15.39
N LEU A 770 2.96 23.02 15.02
CA LEU A 770 3.25 21.83 15.81
C LEU A 770 3.82 22.22 17.18
N LYS A 771 4.85 23.05 17.21
CA LYS A 771 5.45 23.52 18.46
C LYS A 771 4.41 24.22 19.34
N TYR A 772 3.61 25.09 18.74
CA TYR A 772 2.54 25.81 19.44
C TYR A 772 1.50 24.86 20.03
N VAL A 773 1.03 23.88 19.25
CA VAL A 773 0.07 22.87 19.74
C VAL A 773 0.68 22.02 20.85
N GLN A 774 1.95 21.63 20.75
CA GLN A 774 2.65 20.90 21.82
C GLN A 774 2.74 21.72 23.11
N GLU A 775 2.96 23.02 23.03
CA GLU A 775 2.99 23.92 24.18
C GLU A 775 1.59 24.16 24.77
N MET A 776 0.57 24.19 23.91
CA MET A 776 -0.84 24.40 24.28
C MET A 776 -1.44 23.16 24.97
N ASP A 777 -1.42 22.01 24.30
CA ASP A 777 -2.01 20.77 24.78
C ASP A 777 -1.37 19.54 24.13
N GLN A 778 -0.76 18.69 24.95
CA GLN A 778 -0.15 17.43 24.50
C GLN A 778 -1.18 16.41 23.99
N ASN A 779 -2.45 16.56 24.35
CA ASN A 779 -3.54 15.68 23.95
C ASN A 779 -4.36 16.23 22.79
N PHE A 780 -4.03 17.43 22.27
CA PHE A 780 -4.77 18.04 21.15
C PHE A 780 -5.04 17.02 20.02
N PRO A 781 -6.29 16.88 19.54
CA PRO A 781 -6.72 15.74 18.74
C PRO A 781 -5.90 15.55 17.45
N ILE A 782 -5.47 16.64 16.81
CA ILE A 782 -4.66 16.55 15.58
C ILE A 782 -3.20 16.15 15.87
N LEU A 783 -2.67 16.50 17.05
CA LEU A 783 -1.36 16.02 17.50
C LEU A 783 -1.44 14.54 17.88
N LYS A 784 -2.52 14.12 18.57
CA LYS A 784 -2.81 12.72 18.89
C LYS A 784 -2.87 11.88 17.61
N GLU A 785 -3.59 12.35 16.59
CA GLU A 785 -3.65 11.71 15.27
C GLU A 785 -2.29 11.63 14.58
N ALA A 786 -1.52 12.73 14.58
CA ALA A 786 -0.19 12.75 13.95
C ALA A 786 0.76 11.75 14.61
N ARG A 787 0.71 11.60 15.94
CA ARG A 787 1.44 10.56 16.68
C ARG A 787 0.95 9.18 16.31
N ARG A 788 -0.37 8.94 16.29
CA ARG A 788 -0.96 7.65 15.92
C ARG A 788 -0.50 7.22 14.52
N GLU A 789 -0.66 8.08 13.51
CA GLU A 789 -0.25 7.79 12.14
C GLU A 789 1.26 7.54 12.02
N SER A 790 2.08 8.25 12.81
CA SER A 790 3.53 8.02 12.83
C SER A 790 3.88 6.61 13.31
N ILE A 791 3.21 6.10 14.34
CA ILE A 791 3.55 4.79 14.94
C ILE A 791 2.77 3.62 14.34
N GLU A 792 1.56 3.84 13.82
CA GLU A 792 0.71 2.78 13.26
C GLU A 792 0.78 2.67 11.73
N GLU A 793 0.89 3.78 11.00
CA GLU A 793 0.83 3.78 9.53
C GLU A 793 2.22 3.93 8.89
N TYR A 794 3.09 4.78 9.44
CA TYR A 794 4.48 4.86 8.98
C TYR A 794 5.29 3.67 9.51
N MET A 795 5.23 3.44 10.81
CA MET A 795 5.77 2.22 11.45
C MET A 795 4.68 1.16 11.55
N ASP A 796 4.93 0.09 12.29
CA ASP A 796 3.94 -0.93 12.61
C ASP A 796 4.04 -1.30 14.10
N VAL A 797 3.55 -0.40 14.95
CA VAL A 797 3.57 -0.56 16.40
C VAL A 797 2.77 -1.79 16.86
N GLU A 798 1.69 -2.14 16.16
CA GLU A 798 0.81 -3.25 16.56
C GLU A 798 1.52 -4.60 16.40
N ASN A 799 2.24 -4.81 15.29
CA ASN A 799 3.05 -6.02 15.13
C ASN A 799 4.36 -5.97 15.92
N ALA A 800 4.95 -4.79 16.15
CA ALA A 800 6.10 -4.64 17.06
C ALA A 800 5.74 -5.03 18.50
N LEU A 801 4.55 -4.65 18.97
CA LEU A 801 4.03 -5.07 20.29
C LEU A 801 3.89 -6.60 20.39
N LYS A 802 3.56 -7.31 19.30
CA LYS A 802 3.55 -8.78 19.30
C LYS A 802 4.94 -9.36 19.50
N VAL A 803 5.98 -8.74 18.93
CA VAL A 803 7.37 -9.16 19.14
C VAL A 803 7.78 -8.96 20.59
N ILE A 804 7.48 -7.79 21.18
CA ILE A 804 7.74 -7.52 22.61
C ILE A 804 7.01 -8.54 23.48
N LYS A 805 5.72 -8.79 23.25
CA LYS A 805 4.93 -9.78 23.99
C LYS A 805 5.47 -11.21 23.86
N ALA A 806 5.95 -11.59 22.67
CA ALA A 806 6.54 -12.91 22.47
C ALA A 806 7.80 -13.10 23.33
N VAL A 807 8.61 -12.05 23.50
CA VAL A 807 9.75 -12.08 24.42
C VAL A 807 9.29 -12.09 25.88
N GLU A 808 8.35 -11.21 26.27
CA GLU A 808 7.79 -11.16 27.64
C GLU A 808 7.21 -12.51 28.08
N ASN A 809 6.47 -13.18 27.18
CA ASN A 809 5.84 -14.47 27.41
C ASN A 809 6.80 -15.66 27.29
N LYS A 810 8.08 -15.41 26.99
CA LYS A 810 9.11 -16.45 26.74
C LYS A 810 8.79 -17.37 25.56
N GLU A 811 7.96 -16.93 24.62
CA GLU A 811 7.73 -17.59 23.33
C GLU A 811 8.89 -17.36 22.35
N MET A 812 9.64 -16.27 22.57
CA MET A 812 10.84 -15.91 21.82
C MET A 812 12.00 -15.64 22.78
N GLU A 813 13.09 -16.37 22.60
CA GLU A 813 14.32 -16.22 23.39
C GLU A 813 15.27 -15.22 22.74
N ILE A 814 15.88 -14.33 23.52
CA ILE A 814 16.96 -13.46 23.05
C ILE A 814 18.30 -14.17 23.23
N LYS A 815 19.07 -14.27 22.15
CA LYS A 815 20.46 -14.77 22.16
C LYS A 815 21.42 -13.66 21.78
N THR A 816 22.64 -13.72 22.30
CA THR A 816 23.70 -12.76 21.97
C THR A 816 24.92 -13.45 21.42
N ILE A 817 25.61 -12.83 20.46
CA ILE A 817 26.90 -13.30 19.94
C ILE A 817 27.87 -12.12 19.74
N ASN A 818 29.17 -12.35 19.91
CA ASN A 818 30.21 -11.38 19.59
C ASN A 818 30.95 -11.82 18.31
N THR A 819 31.11 -10.93 17.35
CA THR A 819 31.73 -11.24 16.06
C THR A 819 32.74 -10.17 15.63
N VAL A 820 33.78 -10.61 14.91
CA VAL A 820 34.79 -9.76 14.25
C VAL A 820 34.53 -9.63 12.75
N ILE A 821 33.66 -10.50 12.22
CA ILE A 821 33.15 -10.51 10.84
C ILE A 821 31.65 -10.72 10.97
N PRO A 822 30.80 -9.95 10.27
CA PRO A 822 29.36 -10.11 10.38
C PRO A 822 28.93 -11.53 10.00
N THR A 823 27.90 -12.05 10.66
CA THR A 823 27.28 -13.33 10.27
C THR A 823 26.73 -13.27 8.82
N PRO A 824 26.60 -14.42 8.12
CA PRO A 824 25.98 -14.48 6.80
C PRO A 824 24.66 -13.70 6.69
N PHE A 825 23.77 -13.82 7.69
CA PHE A 825 22.49 -13.11 7.68
C PHE A 825 22.59 -11.61 8.01
N ALA A 826 23.62 -11.18 8.76
CA ALA A 826 23.84 -9.76 9.06
C ALA A 826 24.52 -9.04 7.91
N PHE A 827 25.11 -9.79 6.98
CA PHE A 827 26.07 -9.30 6.02
C PHE A 827 25.54 -8.16 5.15
N ASN A 828 24.36 -8.32 4.53
CA ASN A 828 23.76 -7.29 3.68
C ASN A 828 23.43 -6.01 4.48
N LEU A 829 22.89 -6.18 5.69
CA LEU A 829 22.51 -5.08 6.58
C LEU A 829 23.72 -4.29 7.09
N VAL A 830 24.77 -4.98 7.51
CA VAL A 830 26.02 -4.35 7.98
C VAL A 830 26.76 -3.72 6.81
N SER A 831 26.79 -4.40 5.66
CA SER A 831 27.39 -3.86 4.44
C SER A 831 26.72 -2.54 4.08
N GLN A 832 25.39 -2.43 4.07
CA GLN A 832 24.71 -1.14 3.83
C GLN A 832 25.30 0.01 4.66
N GLY A 833 25.64 -0.23 5.93
CA GLY A 833 26.29 0.77 6.80
C GLY A 833 27.74 1.16 6.45
N TYR A 834 28.47 0.29 5.76
CA TYR A 834 29.80 0.58 5.19
C TYR A 834 29.75 1.08 3.75
N LEU A 835 28.75 0.63 2.99
CA LEU A 835 28.54 0.92 1.58
C LEU A 835 28.16 2.39 1.34
N ASP A 836 27.74 3.13 2.36
CA ASP A 836 27.57 4.59 2.31
C ASP A 836 28.92 5.33 2.17
N VAL A 837 30.05 4.65 2.39
CA VAL A 837 31.42 5.23 2.37
C VAL A 837 32.25 4.73 1.17
N LEU A 838 31.77 3.73 0.40
CA LEU A 838 32.57 3.04 -0.65
C LEU A 838 31.99 3.26 -2.06
N ASN A 839 32.84 3.26 -3.10
CA ASN A 839 32.42 3.33 -4.51
C ASN A 839 31.91 1.96 -5.00
N ASN A 840 31.01 1.88 -5.99
CA ASN A 840 30.36 0.61 -6.42
C ASN A 840 31.32 -0.56 -6.73
N ASN A 841 32.51 -0.31 -7.28
CA ASN A 841 33.51 -1.36 -7.50
C ASN A 841 34.17 -1.83 -6.19
N ASP A 842 34.43 -0.90 -5.28
CA ASP A 842 34.93 -1.19 -3.92
C ASP A 842 33.87 -1.90 -3.07
N LYS A 843 32.58 -1.61 -3.32
CA LYS A 843 31.43 -2.30 -2.70
C LYS A 843 31.43 -3.79 -3.03
N ALA A 844 31.50 -4.14 -4.31
CA ALA A 844 31.51 -5.54 -4.75
C ALA A 844 32.76 -6.27 -4.24
N GLN A 845 33.93 -5.63 -4.28
CA GLN A 845 35.16 -6.21 -3.75
C GLN A 845 35.14 -6.36 -2.22
N TYR A 846 34.64 -5.38 -1.48
CA TYR A 846 34.45 -5.47 -0.03
C TYR A 846 33.53 -6.63 0.29
N VAL A 847 32.43 -6.75 -0.46
CA VAL A 847 31.46 -7.81 -0.26
C VAL A 847 32.10 -9.19 -0.46
N LYS A 848 32.82 -9.39 -1.58
CA LYS A 848 33.55 -10.63 -1.87
C LYS A 848 34.62 -10.93 -0.82
N ARG A 849 35.39 -9.95 -0.37
CA ARG A 849 36.44 -10.12 0.66
C ARG A 849 35.85 -10.55 1.99
N MET A 850 34.77 -9.93 2.42
CA MET A 850 34.08 -10.29 3.66
C MET A 850 33.44 -11.67 3.57
N HIS A 851 32.77 -12.00 2.47
CA HIS A 851 32.21 -13.34 2.26
C HIS A 851 33.31 -14.42 2.30
N LYS A 852 34.45 -14.17 1.63
CA LYS A 852 35.62 -15.07 1.72
C LYS A 852 36.11 -15.24 3.17
N ALA A 853 36.16 -14.15 3.95
CA ALA A 853 36.55 -14.20 5.35
C ALA A 853 35.56 -15.00 6.23
N VAL A 854 34.26 -14.92 5.93
CA VAL A 854 33.23 -15.79 6.55
C VAL A 854 33.50 -17.25 6.25
N LEU A 855 33.71 -17.61 4.98
CA LEU A 855 34.00 -18.99 4.57
C LEU A 855 35.30 -19.54 5.18
N GLU A 856 36.35 -18.72 5.28
CA GLU A 856 37.61 -19.09 5.94
C GLU A 856 37.42 -19.36 7.44
N LYS A 857 36.59 -18.55 8.11
CA LYS A 857 36.25 -18.75 9.52
C LYS A 857 35.42 -20.02 9.72
N ILE A 858 34.45 -20.30 8.84
CA ILE A 858 33.69 -21.57 8.83
C ILE A 858 34.64 -22.77 8.70
N LYS A 859 35.56 -22.72 7.74
CA LYS A 859 36.57 -23.79 7.55
C LYS A 859 37.45 -24.00 8.78
N THR A 860 37.80 -22.92 9.48
CA THR A 860 38.62 -23.00 10.71
C THR A 860 37.84 -23.68 11.83
N LYS A 861 36.59 -23.28 12.05
CA LYS A 861 35.71 -23.86 13.07
C LYS A 861 35.41 -25.34 12.84
N LEU A 862 35.12 -25.73 11.58
CA LEU A 862 34.92 -27.14 11.22
C LEU A 862 36.18 -27.99 11.46
N LYS A 863 37.38 -27.42 11.27
CA LYS A 863 38.62 -28.12 11.63
C LYS A 863 38.72 -28.31 13.14
N GLU A 864 38.43 -27.29 13.94
CA GLU A 864 38.47 -27.36 15.40
C GLU A 864 37.48 -28.41 15.95
N GLU A 865 36.29 -28.53 15.37
CA GLU A 865 35.29 -29.56 15.74
C GLU A 865 35.66 -30.99 15.29
N TYR A 866 36.53 -31.15 14.29
CA TYR A 866 37.04 -32.47 13.83
C TYR A 866 38.23 -33.00 14.67
N TYR A 867 38.84 -32.15 15.50
CA TYR A 867 39.96 -32.51 16.38
C TYR A 867 39.54 -32.75 17.85
N TYR A 868 38.23 -32.71 18.14
CA TYR A 868 37.59 -33.16 19.37
C TYR A 868 36.62 -34.30 19.07
#